data_AF-A0A812Y1K0-F1
#
_entry.id   AF-A0A812Y1K0-F1
#
_cell.length_a   1.000
_cell.length_b   1.000
_cell.length_c   1.000
_cell.angle_alpha   90.00
_cell.angle_beta   90.00
_cell.angle_gamma   90.00
#
_symmetry.space_group_name_H-M   'P 1'
#
loop_
_entity.id
_entity.type
_entity.pdbx_description
1 polymer ?
#
loop_
_entity_poly.entity_id
_entity_poly.type
_entity_poly.pdbx_seq_one_letter_code
_entity_poly.pdbx_strand_id
1 'polypeptide(L)'
;MGGCVASALPCKNTTLKGEDETVQLAKVAGRVPGVTVSIEAVQMEIAQKGGSPSPLLEAVMAGRSMDMERARAIAKNIAKPDYTLGQYFQDLMATFPELHLFGLEGMSADTMEFKRDFLYGGRVAGDEFQRTIGAFFAIYWMVRQSIDGKHGFCHGVDDTWRPLASREGASDKCRVFYGDNTIWKHFQDLMLDAGILVQGSGSKLEVDCETTLALLVLTALHDVMKVSLLLPVVQQPDAPYRGYGKSEVVGDHDMAIFYLIERYPELLPSLSSLKPDLQSSVRMVLSGLAFNNGWFVQAEAPPGAVLRGIKAAITSQNKSDRKLTKRDLSLYFVHWLTDLAGAEPSPLLGCLKLTSQLPLPVLKSFMESVKYIQQLADRTETEVMESYLKDRWRNAQPPMGPLPSGPEALVKTRLLCMAQGMAGQVLEAFDKLSEADRMVLSVEMARTGTENQSFSEGFVPSSVRDLLAGPAFLVYYGPAFLQRMNTDSAVRRLEILAEIYRRARKLWPASSDQAGNFVTLRIDAITIQGKWSSSDPELLLLRMCSNKQAVLERRPGDPKTANVKEENTEILFAPDVSDAVDNYGICSQQEMIQQVSHEMLSSGRWYRKVAFAFLRPAQPGEIIITIVDGKEETVNTAVEGDYVVQANTRWKENYILSYATTSAAYDLATPLEIPHGREDAQQLRRDGYRCYRSRTRIRALRATEEFLRQHCPSKKFMAKWGTPCSVEVDDIIAAQVSPSSEVTEIYRIEKTVFRETFIPEQR
;
A
#
# COMPACT_ATOMS: atom_id res chain seq x y z
N MET A 1 -0.22 41.30 33.25
CA MET A 1 -0.87 42.27 32.33
C MET A 1 0.13 42.67 31.27
N GLY A 2 -0.21 42.44 29.99
CA GLY A 2 0.44 42.99 28.77
C GLY A 2 1.86 42.47 28.46
N GLY A 3 2.27 42.12 27.24
CA GLY A 3 1.71 42.35 25.91
C GLY A 3 2.78 42.91 24.97
N CYS A 4 3.17 42.12 23.94
CA CYS A 4 3.84 42.47 22.67
C CYS A 4 5.28 43.05 22.75
N VAL A 5 6.20 42.97 21.78
CA VAL A 5 6.16 42.97 20.29
C VAL A 5 7.44 42.29 19.73
N ALA A 6 7.33 41.76 18.50
CA ALA A 6 8.34 41.12 17.66
C ALA A 6 9.51 42.00 17.15
N SER A 7 10.59 41.37 16.67
CA SER A 7 11.26 41.76 15.41
C SER A 7 12.13 40.62 14.83
N ALA A 8 12.38 40.67 13.53
CA ALA A 8 12.79 39.58 12.64
C ALA A 8 14.29 39.55 12.27
N LEU A 9 14.77 38.33 11.93
CA LEU A 9 15.77 37.89 10.93
C LEU A 9 16.86 38.87 10.39
N PRO A 10 18.08 38.35 10.11
CA PRO A 10 18.33 37.77 8.79
C PRO A 10 19.23 36.51 8.74
N CYS A 11 18.92 35.65 7.77
CA CYS A 11 19.77 34.57 7.26
C CYS A 11 21.07 35.12 6.65
N LYS A 12 22.19 34.42 6.88
CA LYS A 12 23.30 34.35 5.92
C LYS A 12 23.86 32.92 5.86
N ASN A 13 23.88 32.41 4.63
CA ASN A 13 24.58 31.22 4.18
C ASN A 13 26.07 31.34 4.46
N THR A 14 26.68 30.26 4.96
CA THR A 14 28.10 30.00 4.70
C THR A 14 28.32 28.51 4.46
N THR A 15 28.94 28.26 3.33
CA THR A 15 29.33 27.01 2.70
C THR A 15 30.36 26.27 3.54
N LEU A 16 30.19 24.96 3.76
CA LEU A 16 31.29 24.05 4.08
C LEU A 16 31.20 22.82 3.17
N LYS A 17 32.21 22.71 2.30
CA LYS A 17 32.63 21.46 1.68
C LYS A 17 33.38 20.65 2.73
N GLY A 18 33.14 19.34 2.78
CA GLY A 18 34.02 18.37 3.43
C GLY A 18 33.27 17.22 4.08
N GLU A 19 33.69 16.01 3.73
CA GLU A 19 33.47 14.72 4.41
C GLU A 19 32.26 13.88 3.96
N ASP A 20 32.53 13.09 2.91
CA ASP A 20 31.71 12.01 2.36
C ASP A 20 31.99 10.66 3.08
N GLU A 21 32.37 10.67 4.37
CA GLU A 21 32.82 9.45 5.09
C GLU A 21 31.93 9.00 6.28
N THR A 22 30.83 9.68 6.61
CA THR A 22 30.07 9.38 7.85
C THR A 22 28.80 8.53 7.68
N VAL A 23 28.43 8.10 6.47
CA VAL A 23 27.17 7.35 6.24
C VAL A 23 27.33 5.81 6.31
N GLN A 24 28.56 5.27 6.31
CA GLN A 24 28.77 3.81 6.39
C GLN A 24 28.90 3.23 7.81
N LEU A 25 29.41 3.98 8.80
CA LEU A 25 29.63 3.46 10.16
C LEU A 25 28.34 3.18 10.95
N ALA A 26 27.24 3.89 10.68
CA ALA A 26 25.99 3.69 11.40
C ALA A 26 25.28 2.36 11.09
N LYS A 27 25.58 1.69 9.96
CA LYS A 27 24.97 0.39 9.60
C LYS A 27 25.61 -0.82 10.29
N VAL A 28 26.80 -0.66 10.88
CA VAL A 28 27.54 -1.74 11.56
C VAL A 28 27.24 -1.77 13.06
N ALA A 29 26.84 -0.63 13.65
CA ALA A 29 26.50 -0.55 15.06
C ALA A 29 25.32 -1.46 15.44
N GLY A 30 25.51 -2.30 16.45
CA GLY A 30 24.44 -3.13 17.03
C GLY A 30 24.21 -4.49 16.35
N ARG A 31 25.10 -4.91 15.44
CA ARG A 31 25.10 -6.27 14.85
C ARG A 31 25.90 -7.25 15.73
N VAL A 32 25.49 -8.51 15.75
CA VAL A 32 26.30 -9.62 16.29
C VAL A 32 27.28 -10.16 15.24
N PRO A 33 28.37 -10.84 15.63
CA PRO A 33 29.26 -11.52 14.69
C PRO A 33 28.50 -12.48 13.77
N GLY A 34 28.72 -12.35 12.46
CA GLY A 34 28.08 -13.20 11.44
C GLY A 34 28.69 -14.60 11.36
N VAL A 35 28.04 -15.47 10.59
CA VAL A 35 28.50 -16.83 10.33
C VAL A 35 29.10 -16.92 8.93
N THR A 36 30.20 -17.65 8.79
CA THR A 36 30.78 -18.01 7.49
C THR A 36 30.79 -19.52 7.34
N VAL A 37 30.42 -20.01 6.17
CA VAL A 37 30.48 -21.43 5.82
C VAL A 37 31.52 -21.61 4.73
N SER A 38 32.45 -22.56 4.89
CA SER A 38 33.43 -22.91 3.86
C SER A 38 32.76 -23.73 2.75
N ILE A 39 32.82 -23.22 1.51
CA ILE A 39 32.00 -23.68 0.37
C ILE A 39 32.70 -24.75 -0.48
N GLU A 40 34.03 -24.82 -0.44
CA GLU A 40 34.85 -25.68 -1.31
C GLU A 40 34.52 -27.18 -1.14
N ALA A 41 34.13 -27.61 0.07
CA ALA A 41 33.70 -28.98 0.34
C ALA A 41 32.27 -29.28 -0.16
N VAL A 42 31.39 -28.28 -0.17
CA VAL A 42 29.94 -28.42 -0.45
C VAL A 42 29.67 -28.57 -1.95
N GLN A 43 30.43 -27.90 -2.81
CA GLN A 43 30.27 -27.97 -4.27
C GLN A 43 30.58 -29.36 -4.85
N MET A 44 31.50 -30.12 -4.25
CA MET A 44 31.86 -31.47 -4.70
C MET A 44 30.75 -32.51 -4.44
N GLU A 45 29.97 -32.34 -3.37
CA GLU A 45 28.88 -33.27 -3.00
C GLU A 45 27.59 -33.04 -3.80
N ILE A 46 27.25 -31.78 -4.11
CA ILE A 46 26.02 -31.42 -4.86
C ILE A 46 26.01 -32.03 -6.27
N ALA A 47 27.17 -32.12 -6.93
CA ALA A 47 27.29 -32.67 -8.27
C ALA A 47 26.94 -34.18 -8.37
N GLN A 48 26.76 -34.88 -7.24
CA GLN A 48 26.60 -36.34 -7.20
C GLN A 48 25.19 -36.84 -6.84
N LYS A 49 24.27 -36.00 -6.36
CA LYS A 49 22.92 -36.42 -5.92
C LYS A 49 21.79 -35.86 -6.79
N GLY A 50 21.21 -36.71 -7.64
CA GLY A 50 19.89 -36.45 -8.23
C GLY A 50 18.76 -36.87 -7.27
N GLY A 51 17.69 -36.08 -7.17
CA GLY A 51 16.44 -36.46 -6.46
C GLY A 51 16.13 -35.77 -5.13
N SER A 52 16.96 -34.82 -4.69
CA SER A 52 16.69 -33.99 -3.50
C SER A 52 15.78 -32.80 -3.82
N PRO A 53 14.83 -32.42 -2.95
CA PRO A 53 14.10 -31.16 -3.10
C PRO A 53 15.01 -29.94 -2.97
N SER A 54 16.10 -30.01 -2.21
CA SER A 54 17.06 -28.92 -2.04
C SER A 54 18.48 -29.50 -1.86
N PRO A 55 19.23 -29.73 -2.96
CA PRO A 55 20.53 -30.40 -2.91
C PRO A 55 21.58 -29.69 -2.05
N LEU A 56 21.58 -28.35 -2.07
CA LEU A 56 22.50 -27.55 -1.24
C LEU A 56 22.16 -27.68 0.25
N LEU A 57 20.88 -27.61 0.61
CA LEU A 57 20.44 -27.81 1.99
C LEU A 57 20.84 -29.19 2.50
N GLU A 58 20.56 -30.24 1.72
CA GLU A 58 20.90 -31.61 2.08
C GLU A 58 22.41 -31.79 2.26
N ALA A 59 23.23 -31.25 1.35
CA ALA A 59 24.69 -31.32 1.46
C ALA A 59 25.20 -30.59 2.72
N VAL A 60 24.75 -29.36 2.97
CA VAL A 60 25.23 -28.58 4.13
C VAL A 60 24.76 -29.17 5.46
N MET A 61 23.57 -29.76 5.51
CA MET A 61 23.00 -30.39 6.71
C MET A 61 23.40 -31.86 6.89
N ALA A 62 24.05 -32.49 5.90
CA ALA A 62 24.47 -33.88 5.98
C ALA A 62 25.33 -34.14 7.24
N GLY A 63 24.94 -35.14 8.02
CA GLY A 63 25.64 -35.52 9.26
C GLY A 63 25.54 -34.52 10.41
N ARG A 64 24.82 -33.41 10.25
CA ARG A 64 24.57 -32.46 11.35
C ARG A 64 23.37 -32.91 12.18
N SER A 65 23.43 -32.61 13.48
CA SER A 65 22.36 -32.84 14.43
C SER A 65 22.29 -31.70 15.43
N MET A 66 21.11 -31.44 16.00
CA MET A 66 20.98 -30.49 17.11
C MET A 66 21.60 -31.08 18.39
N ASP A 67 22.41 -30.29 19.10
CA ASP A 67 22.93 -30.65 20.43
C ASP A 67 21.77 -30.60 21.46
N MET A 68 21.06 -31.72 21.60
CA MET A 68 19.87 -31.83 22.45
C MET A 68 20.15 -31.55 23.93
N GLU A 69 21.35 -31.87 24.42
CA GLU A 69 21.71 -31.62 25.81
C GLU A 69 21.86 -30.11 26.04
N ARG A 70 22.61 -29.44 25.16
CA ARG A 70 22.78 -27.99 25.22
C ARG A 70 21.45 -27.26 24.99
N ALA A 71 20.62 -27.71 24.05
CA ALA A 71 19.32 -27.12 23.80
C ALA A 71 18.42 -27.13 25.06
N ARG A 72 18.42 -28.24 25.81
CA ARG A 72 17.72 -28.32 27.11
C ARG A 72 18.39 -27.47 28.19
N ALA A 73 19.72 -27.39 28.20
CA ALA A 73 20.45 -26.54 29.13
C ALA A 73 20.12 -25.05 28.91
N ILE A 74 20.02 -24.60 27.66
CA ILE A 74 19.55 -23.26 27.31
C ILE A 74 18.18 -22.99 27.94
N ALA A 75 17.19 -23.84 27.66
CA ALA A 75 15.83 -23.67 28.17
C ALA A 75 15.77 -23.67 29.71
N LYS A 76 16.56 -24.52 30.37
CA LYS A 76 16.65 -24.58 31.84
C LYS A 76 17.32 -23.36 32.47
N ASN A 77 18.30 -22.78 31.79
CA ASN A 77 19.14 -21.71 32.33
C ASN A 77 18.67 -20.31 31.93
N ILE A 78 17.81 -20.16 30.92
CA ILE A 78 17.43 -18.87 30.32
C ILE A 78 16.94 -17.82 31.35
N ALA A 79 16.24 -18.26 32.41
CA ALA A 79 15.73 -17.41 33.48
C ALA A 79 16.70 -17.20 34.66
N LYS A 80 17.91 -17.77 34.64
CA LYS A 80 18.88 -17.64 35.74
C LYS A 80 19.67 -16.34 35.63
N PRO A 81 19.82 -15.56 36.72
CA PRO A 81 20.49 -14.26 36.68
C PRO A 81 21.92 -14.28 36.12
N ASP A 82 22.66 -15.36 36.35
CA ASP A 82 24.06 -15.55 35.94
C ASP A 82 24.23 -16.02 34.48
N TYR A 83 23.15 -16.45 33.83
CA TYR A 83 23.17 -16.86 32.43
C TYR A 83 22.99 -15.65 31.51
N THR A 84 24.09 -15.17 30.92
CA THR A 84 24.14 -13.89 30.20
C THR A 84 23.64 -14.00 28.76
N LEU A 85 23.31 -12.87 28.12
CA LEU A 85 22.92 -12.83 26.71
C LEU A 85 24.05 -13.33 25.79
N GLY A 86 25.31 -13.02 26.12
CA GLY A 86 26.47 -13.50 25.36
C GLY A 86 26.64 -15.01 25.44
N GLN A 87 26.46 -15.62 26.62
CA GLN A 87 26.44 -17.08 26.77
C GLN A 87 25.29 -17.70 25.99
N TYR A 88 24.10 -17.11 26.10
CA TYR A 88 22.93 -17.55 25.34
C TYR A 88 23.19 -17.54 23.83
N PHE A 89 23.76 -16.47 23.28
CA PHE A 89 24.13 -16.41 21.86
C PHE A 89 25.13 -17.52 21.46
N GLN A 90 26.19 -17.72 22.25
CA GLN A 90 27.17 -18.79 21.98
C GLN A 90 26.54 -20.18 22.01
N ASP A 91 25.66 -20.44 22.98
CA ASP A 91 24.98 -21.71 23.10
C ASP A 91 23.99 -21.93 21.96
N LEU A 92 23.26 -20.90 21.50
CA LEU A 92 22.41 -20.99 20.31
C LEU A 92 23.22 -21.39 19.07
N MET A 93 24.33 -20.70 18.82
CA MET A 93 25.20 -20.96 17.67
C MET A 93 25.80 -22.38 17.70
N ALA A 94 26.13 -22.89 18.89
CA ALA A 94 26.62 -24.26 19.03
C ALA A 94 25.51 -25.32 18.96
N THR A 95 24.26 -24.95 19.22
CA THR A 95 23.14 -25.89 19.31
C THR A 95 22.45 -26.13 17.97
N PHE A 96 22.16 -25.05 17.22
CA PHE A 96 21.28 -25.08 16.05
C PHE A 96 22.09 -25.04 14.75
N PRO A 97 22.24 -26.17 14.03
CA PRO A 97 23.01 -26.19 12.79
C PRO A 97 22.42 -25.27 11.71
N GLU A 98 21.09 -25.07 11.70
CA GLU A 98 20.38 -24.26 10.71
C GLU A 98 20.77 -22.77 10.78
N LEU A 99 21.24 -22.26 11.92
CA LEU A 99 21.73 -20.87 12.01
C LEU A 99 22.96 -20.61 11.13
N HIS A 100 23.69 -21.65 10.73
CA HIS A 100 24.84 -21.51 9.84
C HIS A 100 24.43 -21.35 8.37
N LEU A 101 23.19 -21.71 8.01
CA LEU A 101 22.69 -21.63 6.63
C LEU A 101 22.62 -20.19 6.12
N PHE A 102 22.46 -19.20 7.01
CA PHE A 102 22.52 -17.79 6.65
C PHE A 102 23.91 -17.31 6.17
N GLY A 103 24.96 -18.09 6.40
CA GLY A 103 26.32 -17.78 5.96
C GLY A 103 26.62 -18.13 4.50
N LEU A 104 25.66 -18.67 3.75
CA LEU A 104 25.86 -19.18 2.37
C LEU A 104 25.79 -18.11 1.26
N GLU A 105 25.31 -16.90 1.54
CA GLU A 105 24.99 -15.90 0.51
C GLU A 105 26.22 -15.13 -0.05
N GLY A 106 27.44 -15.45 0.41
CA GLY A 106 28.70 -14.93 -0.15
C GLY A 106 29.05 -15.47 -1.55
N MET A 107 28.20 -16.31 -2.15
CA MET A 107 28.36 -16.82 -3.50
C MET A 107 28.09 -15.71 -4.51
N SER A 108 29.16 -15.13 -5.06
CA SER A 108 29.06 -14.21 -6.19
C SER A 108 28.26 -14.85 -7.33
N ALA A 109 27.34 -14.06 -7.89
CA ALA A 109 26.49 -14.39 -9.03
C ALA A 109 27.24 -14.76 -10.33
N ASP A 110 28.58 -14.71 -10.33
CA ASP A 110 29.40 -15.00 -11.51
C ASP A 110 29.62 -16.51 -11.75
N THR A 111 29.35 -17.37 -10.76
CA THR A 111 29.58 -18.84 -10.90
C THR A 111 28.32 -19.69 -11.06
N MET A 112 27.13 -19.09 -10.92
CA MET A 112 25.86 -19.77 -11.25
C MET A 112 25.02 -18.83 -12.09
N GLU A 113 24.78 -19.22 -13.34
CA GLU A 113 23.98 -18.52 -14.36
C GLU A 113 22.47 -18.52 -14.02
N PHE A 114 22.11 -18.36 -12.74
CA PHE A 114 20.73 -18.22 -12.29
C PHE A 114 20.32 -16.75 -12.37
N LYS A 115 19.37 -16.48 -13.27
CA LYS A 115 18.83 -15.15 -13.56
C LYS A 115 18.54 -14.35 -12.28
N ARG A 116 19.07 -13.13 -12.27
CA ARG A 116 19.03 -12.10 -11.22
C ARG A 116 17.60 -11.60 -10.84
N ASP A 117 16.55 -12.20 -11.38
CA ASP A 117 15.18 -11.64 -11.36
C ASP A 117 14.30 -12.14 -10.20
N PHE A 118 14.80 -13.03 -9.34
CA PHE A 118 14.00 -13.66 -8.26
C PHE A 118 14.41 -13.27 -6.83
N LEU A 119 14.88 -12.05 -6.60
CA LEU A 119 15.06 -11.50 -5.25
C LEU A 119 13.71 -11.06 -4.65
N TYR A 120 12.85 -12.01 -4.28
CA TYR A 120 11.69 -11.75 -3.42
C TYR A 120 12.16 -11.49 -1.98
N GLY A 121 12.51 -10.24 -1.67
CA GLY A 121 12.83 -9.82 -0.29
C GLY A 121 13.75 -8.61 -0.16
N GLY A 122 14.55 -8.31 -1.18
CA GLY A 122 15.38 -7.09 -1.27
C GLY A 122 16.40 -6.87 -0.14
N ARG A 123 16.71 -7.88 0.69
CA ARG A 123 17.62 -7.79 1.84
C ARG A 123 18.72 -8.86 1.73
N VAL A 124 19.89 -8.57 2.29
CA VAL A 124 21.05 -9.49 2.36
C VAL A 124 20.80 -10.51 3.48
N ALA A 125 21.11 -11.79 3.30
CA ALA A 125 21.02 -12.87 4.29
C ALA A 125 21.71 -12.56 5.62
N GLY A 126 22.77 -11.73 5.59
CA GLY A 126 23.37 -11.18 6.80
C GLY A 126 22.35 -10.41 7.65
N ASP A 127 21.43 -9.66 7.04
CA ASP A 127 20.34 -8.99 7.77
C ASP A 127 19.30 -9.98 8.28
N GLU A 128 18.95 -11.03 7.52
CA GLU A 128 18.03 -12.06 8.01
C GLU A 128 18.62 -12.83 9.20
N PHE A 129 19.92 -13.15 9.18
CA PHE A 129 20.61 -13.71 10.35
C PHE A 129 20.47 -12.79 11.58
N GLN A 130 20.76 -11.49 11.43
CA GLN A 130 20.62 -10.54 12.54
C GLN A 130 19.19 -10.48 13.07
N ARG A 131 18.19 -10.59 12.20
CA ARG A 131 16.77 -10.60 12.59
C ARG A 131 16.39 -11.86 13.35
N THR A 132 16.81 -13.03 12.86
CA THR A 132 16.61 -14.31 13.54
C THR A 132 17.25 -14.29 14.94
N ILE A 133 18.48 -13.77 15.07
CA ILE A 133 19.11 -13.58 16.38
C ILE A 133 18.34 -12.57 17.24
N GLY A 134 17.81 -11.50 16.66
CA GLY A 134 16.92 -10.56 17.35
C GLY A 134 15.67 -11.24 17.91
N ALA A 135 15.07 -12.19 17.18
CA ALA A 135 13.94 -12.97 17.66
C ALA A 135 14.33 -13.89 18.83
N PHE A 136 15.50 -14.53 18.77
CA PHE A 136 16.05 -15.29 19.91
C PHE A 136 16.28 -14.41 21.15
N PHE A 137 16.80 -13.19 20.98
CA PHE A 137 17.03 -12.27 22.10
C PHE A 137 15.70 -11.77 22.68
N ALA A 138 14.68 -11.59 21.85
CA ALA A 138 13.33 -11.28 22.32
C ALA A 138 12.79 -12.39 23.24
N ILE A 139 12.99 -13.68 22.89
CA ILE A 139 12.64 -14.82 23.77
C ILE A 139 13.38 -14.72 25.10
N TYR A 140 14.71 -14.53 25.05
CA TYR A 140 15.55 -14.41 26.25
C TYR A 140 15.06 -13.29 27.18
N TRP A 141 14.78 -12.11 26.64
CA TRP A 141 14.32 -10.98 27.45
C TRP A 141 12.89 -11.14 27.95
N MET A 142 11.97 -11.69 27.15
CA MET A 142 10.58 -11.90 27.59
C MET A 142 10.49 -12.89 28.75
N VAL A 143 11.27 -13.97 28.73
CA VAL A 143 11.32 -14.93 29.84
C VAL A 143 11.92 -14.31 31.12
N ARG A 144 12.75 -13.27 30.97
CA ARG A 144 13.45 -12.58 32.08
C ARG A 144 12.80 -11.26 32.49
N GLN A 145 11.51 -11.07 32.20
CA GLN A 145 10.79 -9.82 32.48
C GLN A 145 10.88 -9.35 33.95
N SER A 146 10.98 -10.27 34.91
CA SER A 146 11.08 -9.98 36.35
C SER A 146 12.51 -9.69 36.85
N ILE A 147 13.50 -9.81 35.97
CA ILE A 147 14.92 -9.62 36.29
C ILE A 147 15.43 -8.39 35.54
N ASP A 148 16.00 -8.60 34.36
CA ASP A 148 16.67 -7.59 33.53
C ASP A 148 16.09 -7.53 32.11
N GLY A 149 15.13 -8.41 31.80
CA GLY A 149 14.58 -8.58 30.45
C GLY A 149 13.97 -7.30 29.89
N LYS A 150 13.24 -6.53 30.70
CA LYS A 150 12.65 -5.26 30.25
C LYS A 150 13.70 -4.25 29.78
N HIS A 151 14.85 -4.20 30.47
CA HIS A 151 15.95 -3.32 30.11
C HIS A 151 16.55 -3.73 28.77
N GLY A 152 16.91 -5.00 28.62
CA GLY A 152 17.49 -5.50 27.37
C GLY A 152 16.53 -5.36 26.18
N PHE A 153 15.26 -5.70 26.38
CA PHE A 153 14.21 -5.59 25.35
C PHE A 153 14.02 -4.15 24.86
N CYS A 154 14.02 -3.16 25.77
CA CYS A 154 13.77 -1.77 25.42
C CYS A 154 15.02 -1.00 24.99
N HIS A 155 16.14 -1.24 25.66
CA HIS A 155 17.33 -0.38 25.57
C HIS A 155 18.52 -1.08 24.93
N GLY A 156 18.47 -2.41 24.77
CA GLY A 156 19.59 -3.19 24.26
C GLY A 156 20.64 -3.47 25.33
N VAL A 157 21.86 -3.72 24.87
CA VAL A 157 23.00 -4.08 25.71
C VAL A 157 24.22 -3.21 25.43
N ASP A 158 25.16 -3.20 26.38
CA ASP A 158 26.49 -2.62 26.19
C ASP A 158 27.45 -3.57 25.47
N ASP A 159 28.71 -3.13 25.27
CA ASP A 159 29.76 -3.93 24.63
C ASP A 159 30.13 -5.20 25.41
N THR A 160 29.73 -5.30 26.68
CA THR A 160 29.89 -6.49 27.53
C THR A 160 28.64 -7.36 27.56
N TRP A 161 27.68 -7.09 26.67
CA TRP A 161 26.42 -7.81 26.52
C TRP A 161 25.51 -7.74 27.75
N ARG A 162 25.66 -6.69 28.57
CA ARG A 162 24.81 -6.44 29.74
C ARG A 162 23.67 -5.49 29.39
N PRO A 163 22.44 -5.73 29.87
CA PRO A 163 21.30 -4.85 29.64
C PRO A 163 21.56 -3.41 30.09
N LEU A 164 21.23 -2.45 29.24
CA LEU A 164 21.34 -1.02 29.55
C LEU A 164 20.17 -0.56 30.41
N ALA A 165 20.45 0.17 31.49
CA ALA A 165 19.41 0.78 32.32
C ALA A 165 18.54 1.75 31.50
N SER A 166 19.17 2.52 30.62
CA SER A 166 18.55 3.39 29.62
C SER A 166 19.48 3.57 28.43
N ARG A 167 18.95 3.68 27.22
CA ARG A 167 19.74 4.00 26.03
C ARG A 167 19.79 5.50 25.78
N GLU A 168 20.98 6.04 25.55
CA GLU A 168 21.14 7.42 25.10
C GLU A 168 20.40 7.65 23.76
N GLY A 169 19.65 8.75 23.66
CA GLY A 169 18.79 9.00 22.49
C GLY A 169 17.57 8.09 22.36
N ALA A 170 17.17 7.34 23.41
CA ALA A 170 15.93 6.58 23.39
C ALA A 170 14.71 7.46 23.12
N SER A 171 13.89 7.03 22.15
CA SER A 171 12.66 7.71 21.77
C SER A 171 11.65 7.78 22.92
N ASP A 172 10.77 8.77 22.91
CA ASP A 172 9.68 8.85 23.89
C ASP A 172 8.76 7.62 23.81
N LYS A 173 8.57 7.07 22.60
CA LYS A 173 7.85 5.81 22.39
C LYS A 173 8.46 4.66 23.18
N CYS A 174 9.78 4.54 23.19
CA CYS A 174 10.49 3.51 23.94
C CYS A 174 10.29 3.67 25.45
N ARG A 175 10.30 4.90 25.96
CA ARG A 175 10.06 5.18 27.39
C ARG A 175 8.62 4.85 27.80
N VAL A 176 7.65 5.25 26.98
CA VAL A 176 6.23 4.93 27.18
C VAL A 176 6.03 3.41 27.16
N PHE A 177 6.62 2.70 26.20
CA PHE A 177 6.57 1.24 26.12
C PHE A 177 7.16 0.59 27.39
N TYR A 178 8.35 1.02 27.81
CA TYR A 178 9.02 0.47 28.98
C TYR A 178 8.17 0.61 30.25
N GLY A 179 7.53 1.77 30.45
CA GLY A 179 6.67 2.05 31.60
C GLY A 179 5.27 1.44 31.56
N ASP A 180 4.85 0.87 30.42
CA ASP A 180 3.49 0.36 30.26
C ASP A 180 3.33 -1.05 30.86
N ASN A 181 2.91 -1.13 32.12
CA ASN A 181 2.69 -2.41 32.78
C ASN A 181 1.60 -3.28 32.12
N THR A 182 0.70 -2.71 31.32
CA THR A 182 -0.35 -3.47 30.65
C THR A 182 0.23 -4.33 29.51
N ILE A 183 1.15 -3.78 28.71
CA ILE A 183 1.77 -4.56 27.61
C ILE A 183 2.66 -5.68 28.16
N TRP A 184 3.42 -5.40 29.21
CA TRP A 184 4.25 -6.40 29.88
C TRP A 184 3.41 -7.51 30.52
N LYS A 185 2.24 -7.18 31.06
CA LYS A 185 1.30 -8.19 31.54
C LYS A 185 0.78 -9.06 30.39
N HIS A 186 0.42 -8.47 29.25
CA HIS A 186 0.00 -9.24 28.07
C HIS A 186 1.08 -10.20 27.58
N PHE A 187 2.35 -9.78 27.55
CA PHE A 187 3.46 -10.65 27.17
C PHE A 187 3.58 -11.84 28.13
N GLN A 188 3.55 -11.58 29.44
CA GLN A 188 3.61 -12.63 30.45
C GLN A 188 2.42 -13.59 30.38
N ASP A 189 1.20 -13.06 30.26
CA ASP A 189 -0.03 -13.86 30.17
C ASP A 189 -0.02 -14.72 28.89
N LEU A 190 0.50 -14.20 27.78
CA LEU A 190 0.65 -14.96 26.54
C LEU A 190 1.69 -16.10 26.67
N MET A 191 2.82 -15.85 27.34
CA MET A 191 3.85 -16.86 27.61
C MET A 191 3.35 -17.96 28.55
N LEU A 192 2.49 -17.60 29.52
CA LEU A 192 1.79 -18.56 30.39
C LEU A 192 0.78 -19.40 29.59
N ASP A 193 -0.04 -18.76 28.76
CA ASP A 193 -1.02 -19.44 27.92
C ASP A 193 -0.36 -20.37 26.88
N ALA A 194 0.82 -20.00 26.37
CA ALA A 194 1.65 -20.85 25.49
C ALA A 194 2.33 -22.00 26.23
N GLY A 195 2.33 -22.00 27.56
CA GLY A 195 2.99 -23.00 28.40
C GLY A 195 4.52 -22.86 28.44
N ILE A 196 5.08 -21.72 28.03
CA ILE A 196 6.52 -21.44 28.13
C ILE A 196 6.88 -21.07 29.57
N LEU A 197 6.00 -20.30 30.21
CA LEU A 197 6.04 -20.05 31.64
C LEU A 197 4.98 -20.90 32.33
N VAL A 198 5.29 -21.38 33.52
CA VAL A 198 4.35 -22.12 34.39
C VAL A 198 4.40 -21.55 35.80
N GLN A 199 3.31 -21.69 36.56
CA GLN A 199 3.31 -21.35 37.97
C GLN A 199 4.09 -22.40 38.76
N GLY A 200 5.23 -22.01 39.32
CA GLY A 200 6.03 -22.83 40.21
C GLY A 200 5.57 -22.73 41.67
N SER A 201 6.39 -23.26 42.58
CA SER A 201 6.11 -23.17 44.02
C SER A 201 6.16 -21.71 44.51
N GLY A 202 5.10 -21.25 45.18
CA GLY A 202 5.10 -19.96 45.88
C GLY A 202 5.00 -18.71 45.00
N SER A 203 4.05 -18.67 44.07
CA SER A 203 3.78 -17.54 43.13
C SER A 203 4.92 -17.19 42.16
N LYS A 204 6.04 -17.91 42.20
CA LYS A 204 7.17 -17.74 41.28
C LYS A 204 6.85 -18.37 39.92
N LEU A 205 7.19 -17.68 38.85
CA LEU A 205 7.11 -18.24 37.50
C LEU A 205 8.37 -19.04 37.18
N GLU A 206 8.19 -20.21 36.57
CA GLU A 206 9.23 -21.11 36.13
C GLU A 206 9.13 -21.35 34.62
N VAL A 207 10.23 -21.75 33.99
CA VAL A 207 10.30 -22.00 32.54
C VAL A 207 10.01 -23.47 32.27
N ASP A 208 9.05 -23.75 31.40
CA ASP A 208 8.85 -25.09 30.87
C ASP A 208 9.88 -25.39 29.78
N CYS A 209 10.75 -26.35 30.06
CA CYS A 209 11.90 -26.63 29.21
C CYS A 209 11.51 -27.15 27.82
N GLU A 210 10.45 -27.96 27.72
CA GLU A 210 10.07 -28.62 26.47
C GLU A 210 9.35 -27.65 25.52
N THR A 211 8.47 -26.78 26.04
CA THR A 211 7.83 -25.73 25.21
C THR A 211 8.84 -24.68 24.77
N THR A 212 9.73 -24.28 25.67
CA THR A 212 10.78 -23.31 25.35
C THR A 212 11.68 -23.88 24.25
N LEU A 213 12.06 -25.16 24.35
CA LEU A 213 12.81 -25.85 23.30
C LEU A 213 12.08 -25.86 21.95
N ALA A 214 10.77 -26.14 21.94
CA ALA A 214 9.97 -26.09 20.71
C ALA A 214 9.96 -24.69 20.09
N LEU A 215 9.86 -23.63 20.90
CA LEU A 215 9.94 -22.24 20.43
C LEU A 215 11.33 -21.90 19.87
N LEU A 216 12.41 -22.38 20.50
CA LEU A 216 13.77 -22.16 20.01
C LEU A 216 14.00 -22.85 18.66
N VAL A 217 13.58 -24.11 18.51
CA VAL A 217 13.64 -24.83 17.22
C VAL A 217 12.82 -24.12 16.15
N LEU A 218 11.59 -23.74 16.49
CA LEU A 218 10.71 -22.97 15.61
C LEU A 218 11.39 -21.70 15.10
N THR A 219 12.04 -20.96 16.00
CA THR A 219 12.75 -19.70 15.66
C THR A 219 13.98 -19.94 14.79
N ALA A 220 14.71 -21.05 15.00
CA ALA A 220 15.86 -21.41 14.17
C ALA A 220 15.47 -21.75 12.72
N LEU A 221 14.25 -22.26 12.51
CA LEU A 221 13.79 -22.79 11.22
C LEU A 221 13.00 -21.77 10.39
N HIS A 222 12.17 -20.95 11.03
CA HIS A 222 11.16 -20.10 10.36
C HIS A 222 11.71 -19.34 9.13
N ASP A 223 12.84 -18.65 9.29
CA ASP A 223 13.37 -17.73 8.28
C ASP A 223 14.45 -18.32 7.38
N VAL A 224 14.83 -19.59 7.57
CA VAL A 224 15.97 -20.18 6.84
C VAL A 224 15.73 -20.25 5.33
N MET A 225 14.47 -20.37 4.90
CA MET A 225 14.07 -20.39 3.49
C MET A 225 14.11 -19.01 2.82
N LYS A 226 14.39 -17.91 3.54
CA LYS A 226 14.67 -16.61 2.91
C LYS A 226 16.03 -16.58 2.21
N VAL A 227 16.90 -17.54 2.51
CA VAL A 227 18.14 -17.77 1.74
C VAL A 227 17.75 -18.48 0.44
N SER A 228 17.63 -17.70 -0.64
CA SER A 228 17.10 -18.16 -1.94
C SER A 228 17.77 -19.44 -2.49
N LEU A 229 19.06 -19.64 -2.22
CA LEU A 229 19.82 -20.83 -2.63
C LEU A 229 19.32 -22.14 -2.00
N LEU A 230 18.53 -22.06 -0.93
CA LEU A 230 17.99 -23.22 -0.20
C LEU A 230 16.58 -23.59 -0.62
N LEU A 231 15.91 -22.76 -1.42
CA LEU A 231 14.52 -22.95 -1.79
C LEU A 231 14.32 -24.31 -2.48
N PRO A 232 13.31 -25.09 -2.05
CA PRO A 232 13.11 -26.42 -2.57
C PRO A 232 12.40 -26.39 -3.93
N VAL A 233 12.64 -27.44 -4.70
CA VAL A 233 11.94 -27.76 -5.95
C VAL A 233 10.93 -28.86 -5.67
N VAL A 234 9.69 -28.68 -6.14
CA VAL A 234 8.62 -29.68 -5.98
C VAL A 234 8.99 -30.96 -6.73
N GLN A 235 9.12 -32.05 -5.98
CA GLN A 235 9.44 -33.36 -6.49
C GLN A 235 8.23 -33.99 -7.17
N GLN A 236 8.49 -34.90 -8.12
CA GLN A 236 7.44 -35.60 -8.87
C GLN A 236 6.35 -36.29 -8.01
N PRO A 237 6.66 -36.99 -6.90
CA PRO A 237 5.62 -37.64 -6.09
C PRO A 237 4.71 -36.65 -5.33
N ASP A 238 5.12 -35.38 -5.18
CA ASP A 238 4.37 -34.40 -4.40
C ASP A 238 3.58 -33.41 -5.27
N ALA A 239 3.74 -33.46 -6.59
CA ALA A 239 3.10 -32.53 -7.51
C ALA A 239 1.62 -32.90 -7.79
N PRO A 240 0.68 -31.93 -7.80
CA PRO A 240 0.88 -30.53 -7.45
C PRO A 240 0.91 -30.32 -5.93
N TYR A 241 1.83 -29.49 -5.44
CA TYR A 241 1.90 -29.10 -4.04
C TYR A 241 1.35 -27.70 -3.83
N ARG A 242 0.14 -27.58 -3.27
CA ARG A 242 -0.53 -26.30 -2.95
C ARG A 242 -0.51 -25.26 -4.10
N GLY A 243 -0.57 -25.72 -5.34
CA GLY A 243 -0.57 -24.88 -6.55
C GLY A 243 0.73 -24.89 -7.34
N TYR A 244 1.83 -25.39 -6.76
CA TYR A 244 3.12 -25.54 -7.43
C TYR A 244 3.18 -26.87 -8.19
N GLY A 245 3.59 -26.82 -9.46
CA GLY A 245 3.75 -27.96 -10.36
C GLY A 245 5.06 -28.72 -10.15
N LYS A 246 5.21 -29.84 -10.86
CA LYS A 246 6.46 -30.62 -10.86
C LYS A 246 7.63 -29.75 -11.32
N SER A 247 8.77 -29.88 -10.65
CA SER A 247 10.02 -29.17 -10.98
C SER A 247 9.93 -27.64 -10.85
N GLU A 248 8.87 -27.13 -10.23
CA GLU A 248 8.72 -25.72 -9.89
C GLU A 248 9.44 -25.42 -8.58
N VAL A 249 10.16 -24.29 -8.52
CA VAL A 249 10.76 -23.79 -7.29
C VAL A 249 9.66 -23.19 -6.42
N VAL A 250 9.60 -23.58 -5.15
CA VAL A 250 8.68 -22.96 -4.19
C VAL A 250 9.28 -21.61 -3.78
N GLY A 251 8.96 -20.56 -4.52
CA GLY A 251 9.56 -19.22 -4.36
C GLY A 251 9.12 -18.47 -3.09
N ASP A 252 7.98 -18.84 -2.52
CA ASP A 252 7.49 -18.28 -1.26
C ASP A 252 8.14 -19.00 -0.07
N HIS A 253 8.92 -18.26 0.74
CA HIS A 253 9.71 -18.83 1.85
C HIS A 253 8.86 -19.58 2.91
N ASP A 254 7.66 -19.08 3.23
CA ASP A 254 6.74 -19.75 4.15
C ASP A 254 6.26 -21.07 3.54
N MET A 255 5.85 -21.05 2.27
CA MET A 255 5.46 -22.28 1.57
C MET A 255 6.62 -23.27 1.39
N ALA A 256 7.84 -22.76 1.18
CA ALA A 256 9.05 -23.56 1.04
C ALA A 256 9.34 -24.33 2.34
N ILE A 257 9.27 -23.66 3.49
CA ILE A 257 9.48 -24.34 4.78
C ILE A 257 8.34 -25.33 5.04
N PHE A 258 7.10 -25.05 4.61
CA PHE A 258 5.98 -26.00 4.75
C PHE A 258 6.22 -27.27 3.93
N TYR A 259 6.68 -27.12 2.70
CA TYR A 259 6.98 -28.25 1.83
C TYR A 259 8.04 -29.17 2.46
N LEU A 260 9.13 -28.59 2.97
CA LEU A 260 10.17 -29.35 3.67
C LEU A 260 9.63 -30.01 4.95
N ILE A 261 8.88 -29.30 5.77
CA ILE A 261 8.34 -29.85 7.03
C ILE A 261 7.35 -31.00 6.78
N GLU A 262 6.51 -30.90 5.76
CA GLU A 262 5.48 -31.89 5.46
C GLU A 262 6.04 -33.12 4.72
N ARG A 263 7.04 -32.93 3.85
CA ARG A 263 7.52 -33.98 2.93
C ARG A 263 8.93 -34.49 3.22
N TYR A 264 9.80 -33.63 3.76
CA TYR A 264 11.23 -33.89 3.94
C TYR A 264 11.76 -33.40 5.30
N PRO A 265 11.10 -33.72 6.44
CA PRO A 265 11.49 -33.21 7.77
C PRO A 265 12.90 -33.63 8.19
N GLU A 266 13.45 -34.70 7.61
CA GLU A 266 14.83 -35.18 7.82
C GLU A 266 15.89 -34.18 7.35
N LEU A 267 15.55 -33.27 6.44
CA LEU A 267 16.45 -32.19 5.99
C LEU A 267 16.57 -31.05 7.02
N LEU A 268 15.79 -31.10 8.10
CA LEU A 268 15.76 -30.12 9.19
C LEU A 268 16.14 -30.82 10.52
N PRO A 269 17.44 -30.95 10.83
CA PRO A 269 17.92 -31.73 11.97
C PRO A 269 17.34 -31.31 13.32
N SER A 270 17.13 -30.01 13.54
CA SER A 270 16.54 -29.48 14.77
C SER A 270 15.09 -29.91 14.96
N LEU A 271 14.29 -29.94 13.88
CA LEU A 271 12.93 -30.48 13.93
C LEU A 271 12.93 -31.98 14.20
N SER A 272 13.74 -32.73 13.45
CA SER A 272 13.81 -34.20 13.55
C SER A 272 14.28 -34.69 14.93
N SER A 273 15.02 -33.86 15.68
CA SER A 273 15.52 -34.18 17.02
C SER A 273 14.47 -34.00 18.13
N LEU A 274 13.36 -33.32 17.86
CA LEU A 274 12.30 -33.11 18.84
C LEU A 274 11.46 -34.38 19.09
N LYS A 275 10.81 -34.46 20.25
CA LYS A 275 9.78 -35.49 20.50
C LYS A 275 8.58 -35.29 19.56
N PRO A 276 7.86 -36.37 19.18
CA PRO A 276 6.74 -36.29 18.23
C PRO A 276 5.69 -35.22 18.56
N ASP A 277 5.33 -35.04 19.83
CA ASP A 277 4.34 -34.04 20.25
C ASP A 277 4.84 -32.59 20.01
N LEU A 278 6.14 -32.33 20.26
CA LEU A 278 6.76 -31.03 20.02
C LEU A 278 6.98 -30.78 18.53
N GLN A 279 7.40 -31.81 17.77
CA GLN A 279 7.44 -31.74 16.32
C GLN A 279 6.08 -31.29 15.79
N SER A 280 5.01 -31.98 16.22
CA SER A 280 3.64 -31.67 15.81
C SER A 280 3.24 -30.22 16.13
N SER A 281 3.60 -29.70 17.31
CA SER A 281 3.37 -28.28 17.63
C SER A 281 4.16 -27.34 16.71
N VAL A 282 5.44 -27.59 16.46
CA VAL A 282 6.27 -26.77 15.55
C VAL A 282 5.74 -26.80 14.12
N ARG A 283 5.40 -28.00 13.60
CA ARG A 283 4.83 -28.16 12.25
C ARG A 283 3.56 -27.34 12.10
N MET A 284 2.70 -27.40 13.10
CA MET A 284 1.43 -26.69 13.08
C MET A 284 1.59 -25.17 13.19
N VAL A 285 2.55 -24.66 13.98
CA VAL A 285 2.84 -23.22 14.06
C VAL A 285 3.38 -22.71 12.73
N LEU A 286 4.27 -23.45 12.07
CA LEU A 286 4.80 -23.08 10.77
C LEU A 286 3.73 -23.25 9.68
N SER A 287 3.26 -24.46 9.39
CA SER A 287 2.47 -24.77 8.18
C SER A 287 0.95 -24.78 8.31
N GLY A 288 0.41 -24.64 9.53
CA GLY A 288 -0.94 -25.08 9.85
C GLY A 288 -2.05 -24.02 9.84
N LEU A 289 -1.73 -22.72 9.99
CA LEU A 289 -2.78 -21.74 10.32
C LEU A 289 -3.31 -20.90 9.16
N ALA A 290 -2.50 -20.68 8.11
CA ALA A 290 -2.83 -19.79 6.99
C ALA A 290 -3.50 -18.47 7.45
N PHE A 291 -2.97 -17.89 8.55
CA PHE A 291 -3.58 -16.80 9.28
C PHE A 291 -2.68 -15.57 9.26
N ASN A 292 -3.18 -14.45 8.73
CA ASN A 292 -2.49 -13.18 8.81
C ASN A 292 -3.13 -12.32 9.91
N ASN A 293 -2.43 -12.15 11.03
CA ASN A 293 -2.96 -11.39 12.16
C ASN A 293 -3.18 -9.90 11.81
N GLY A 294 -2.36 -9.33 10.93
CA GLY A 294 -2.49 -7.95 10.47
C GLY A 294 -3.81 -7.71 9.74
N TRP A 295 -4.20 -8.65 8.87
CA TRP A 295 -5.46 -8.61 8.14
C TRP A 295 -6.67 -8.56 9.08
N PHE A 296 -6.62 -9.31 10.19
CA PHE A 296 -7.69 -9.32 11.19
C PHE A 296 -7.70 -8.03 12.01
N VAL A 297 -6.55 -7.67 12.59
CA VAL A 297 -6.44 -6.53 13.51
C VAL A 297 -6.79 -5.22 12.84
N GLN A 298 -6.41 -5.04 11.57
CA GLN A 298 -6.70 -3.85 10.79
C GLN A 298 -8.04 -3.93 10.04
N ALA A 299 -8.78 -5.02 10.19
CA ALA A 299 -10.05 -5.29 9.51
C ALA A 299 -9.98 -5.15 7.98
N GLU A 300 -8.83 -5.48 7.41
CA GLU A 300 -8.53 -5.37 5.98
C GLU A 300 -9.19 -6.49 5.17
N ALA A 301 -9.12 -7.72 5.69
CA ALA A 301 -9.64 -8.90 5.01
C ALA A 301 -11.10 -9.19 5.40
N PRO A 302 -11.90 -9.78 4.48
CA PRO A 302 -13.18 -10.36 4.85
C PRO A 302 -12.97 -11.59 5.76
N PRO A 303 -13.96 -11.94 6.62
CA PRO A 303 -13.87 -13.06 7.56
C PRO A 303 -13.37 -14.37 6.94
N GLY A 304 -13.86 -14.74 5.77
CA GLY A 304 -13.50 -15.99 5.11
C GLY A 304 -12.06 -16.04 4.61
N ALA A 305 -11.44 -14.89 4.33
CA ALA A 305 -10.05 -14.80 3.91
C ALA A 305 -9.08 -14.91 5.09
N VAL A 306 -9.46 -14.40 6.26
CA VAL A 306 -8.55 -14.33 7.42
C VAL A 306 -8.84 -15.38 8.48
N LEU A 307 -10.09 -15.78 8.73
CA LEU A 307 -10.45 -16.66 9.85
C LEU A 307 -10.70 -18.12 9.46
N ARG A 308 -10.95 -18.43 8.18
CA ARG A 308 -11.33 -19.79 7.77
C ARG A 308 -10.24 -20.83 8.04
N GLY A 309 -9.00 -20.55 7.65
CA GLY A 309 -7.88 -21.47 7.81
C GLY A 309 -7.64 -21.82 9.28
N ILE A 310 -7.51 -20.79 10.11
CA ILE A 310 -7.33 -20.95 11.55
C ILE A 310 -8.54 -21.59 12.23
N LYS A 311 -9.77 -21.27 11.81
CA LYS A 311 -10.96 -21.93 12.33
C LYS A 311 -10.95 -23.41 11.99
N ALA A 312 -10.66 -23.77 10.75
CA ALA A 312 -10.56 -25.18 10.34
C ALA A 312 -9.50 -25.93 11.19
N ALA A 313 -8.38 -25.28 11.52
CA ALA A 313 -7.38 -25.85 12.42
C ALA A 313 -7.90 -26.02 13.86
N ILE A 314 -8.66 -25.04 14.38
CA ILE A 314 -9.29 -25.09 15.72
C ILE A 314 -10.38 -26.18 15.81
N THR A 315 -11.21 -26.28 14.78
CA THR A 315 -12.42 -27.12 14.80
C THR A 315 -12.24 -28.48 14.15
N SER A 316 -11.08 -28.75 13.51
CA SER A 316 -10.83 -29.97 12.74
C SER A 316 -11.39 -31.22 13.43
N GLN A 317 -12.28 -31.90 12.69
CA GLN A 317 -12.92 -33.15 13.09
C GLN A 317 -12.29 -34.38 12.43
N ASN A 318 -11.26 -34.19 11.58
CA ASN A 318 -10.56 -35.32 10.96
C ASN A 318 -9.78 -36.08 12.03
N LYS A 319 -10.13 -37.36 12.23
CA LYS A 319 -9.49 -38.23 13.24
C LYS A 319 -7.98 -38.43 13.04
N SER A 320 -7.44 -38.13 11.86
CA SER A 320 -6.01 -38.20 11.55
C SER A 320 -5.23 -36.95 11.92
N ASP A 321 -5.90 -35.80 12.11
CA ASP A 321 -5.25 -34.52 12.32
C ASP A 321 -5.36 -34.12 13.80
N ARG A 322 -4.23 -33.79 14.43
CA ARG A 322 -4.23 -33.28 15.80
C ARG A 322 -5.01 -31.97 15.85
N LYS A 323 -6.02 -31.91 16.72
CA LYS A 323 -6.77 -30.68 17.01
C LYS A 323 -5.85 -29.60 17.59
N LEU A 324 -5.93 -28.39 17.05
CA LEU A 324 -5.21 -27.23 17.59
C LEU A 324 -5.65 -26.96 19.04
N THR A 325 -4.70 -26.95 19.98
CA THR A 325 -4.98 -26.61 21.38
C THR A 325 -4.86 -25.12 21.64
N LYS A 326 -5.46 -24.61 22.74
CA LYS A 326 -5.25 -23.22 23.18
C LYS A 326 -3.76 -22.90 23.33
N ARG A 327 -2.99 -23.85 23.86
CA ARG A 327 -1.55 -23.74 24.07
C ARG A 327 -0.81 -23.58 22.75
N ASP A 328 -1.14 -24.39 21.76
CA ASP A 328 -0.52 -24.34 20.43
C ASP A 328 -0.82 -23.00 19.72
N LEU A 329 -2.06 -22.50 19.82
CA LEU A 329 -2.44 -21.20 19.29
C LEU A 329 -1.66 -20.05 19.98
N SER A 330 -1.54 -20.11 21.30
CA SER A 330 -0.75 -19.12 22.05
C SER A 330 0.73 -19.20 21.72
N LEU A 331 1.29 -20.41 21.48
CA LEU A 331 2.66 -20.60 21.03
C LEU A 331 2.91 -19.94 19.67
N TYR A 332 1.96 -20.05 18.72
CA TYR A 332 2.01 -19.32 17.46
C TYR A 332 2.11 -17.80 17.69
N PHE A 333 1.28 -17.25 18.57
CA PHE A 333 1.30 -15.81 18.86
C PHE A 333 2.58 -15.36 19.59
N VAL A 334 3.16 -16.20 20.46
CA VAL A 334 4.47 -15.92 21.05
C VAL A 334 5.53 -15.85 19.95
N HIS A 335 5.58 -16.85 19.08
CA HIS A 335 6.54 -16.88 17.98
C HIS A 335 6.40 -15.65 17.07
N TRP A 336 5.18 -15.34 16.63
CA TRP A 336 4.89 -14.14 15.84
C TRP A 336 5.36 -12.86 16.54
N LEU A 337 5.14 -12.74 17.85
CA LEU A 337 5.55 -11.57 18.63
C LEU A 337 7.08 -11.47 18.70
N THR A 338 7.78 -12.58 18.91
CA THR A 338 9.25 -12.60 18.99
C THR A 338 9.91 -12.38 17.62
N ASP A 339 9.33 -12.92 16.55
CA ASP A 339 9.77 -12.65 15.17
C ASP A 339 9.62 -11.17 14.82
N LEU A 340 8.46 -10.59 15.12
CA LEU A 340 8.22 -9.16 14.93
C LEU A 340 9.15 -8.30 15.79
N ALA A 341 9.47 -8.72 17.02
CA ALA A 341 10.44 -8.05 17.88
C ALA A 341 11.85 -8.01 17.27
N GLY A 342 12.24 -9.10 16.59
CA GLY A 342 13.50 -9.26 15.88
C GLY A 342 13.53 -8.66 14.47
N ALA A 343 12.47 -8.02 13.98
CA ALA A 343 12.38 -7.59 12.57
C ALA A 343 13.43 -6.55 12.11
N GLU A 344 14.13 -5.91 13.03
CA GLU A 344 15.22 -4.96 12.74
C GLU A 344 16.59 -5.65 12.86
N PRO A 345 17.50 -5.52 11.88
CA PRO A 345 18.78 -6.23 11.84
C PRO A 345 19.86 -5.60 12.75
N SER A 346 19.48 -5.26 13.97
CA SER A 346 20.33 -4.62 15.00
C SER A 346 20.02 -5.20 16.39
N PRO A 347 20.20 -6.51 16.59
CA PRO A 347 19.72 -7.23 17.77
C PRO A 347 20.29 -6.71 19.09
N LEU A 348 21.49 -6.13 19.11
CA LEU A 348 22.10 -5.60 20.35
C LEU A 348 21.46 -4.29 20.82
N LEU A 349 20.68 -3.62 19.97
CA LEU A 349 19.95 -2.39 20.32
C LEU A 349 18.57 -2.66 20.96
N GLY A 350 18.25 -3.93 21.24
CA GLY A 350 16.93 -4.31 21.74
C GLY A 350 15.89 -4.46 20.62
N CYS A 351 14.62 -4.64 21.02
CA CYS A 351 13.50 -4.93 20.12
C CYS A 351 12.93 -3.64 19.49
N LEU A 352 13.76 -2.93 18.72
CA LEU A 352 13.45 -1.61 18.14
C LEU A 352 12.12 -1.56 17.39
N LYS A 353 11.74 -2.67 16.73
CA LYS A 353 10.48 -2.76 16.00
C LYS A 353 9.30 -2.43 16.89
N LEU A 354 9.24 -3.06 18.05
CA LEU A 354 8.11 -2.93 18.98
C LEU A 354 8.23 -1.68 19.86
N THR A 355 9.45 -1.33 20.26
CA THR A 355 9.68 -0.30 21.27
C THR A 355 9.71 1.11 20.67
N SER A 356 10.04 1.24 19.38
CA SER A 356 10.24 2.55 18.73
C SER A 356 9.47 2.74 17.42
N GLN A 357 9.29 1.70 16.61
CA GLN A 357 8.73 1.85 15.26
C GLN A 357 7.22 1.57 15.18
N LEU A 358 6.77 0.45 15.75
CA LEU A 358 5.38 0.03 15.74
C LEU A 358 4.57 0.91 16.70
N PRO A 359 3.45 1.50 16.27
CA PRO A 359 2.60 2.26 17.19
C PRO A 359 2.07 1.35 18.31
N LEU A 360 2.27 1.76 19.57
CA LEU A 360 1.84 0.99 20.74
C LEU A 360 0.33 0.63 20.72
N PRO A 361 -0.60 1.51 20.28
CA PRO A 361 -2.01 1.12 20.16
C PRO A 361 -2.24 -0.04 19.18
N VAL A 362 -1.45 -0.10 18.10
CA VAL A 362 -1.53 -1.20 17.13
C VAL A 362 -1.06 -2.50 17.76
N LEU A 363 0.07 -2.48 18.47
CA LEU A 363 0.55 -3.66 19.21
C LEU A 363 -0.46 -4.16 20.25
N LYS A 364 -1.09 -3.25 21.01
CA LYS A 364 -2.16 -3.62 21.95
C LYS A 364 -3.31 -4.32 21.26
N SER A 365 -3.70 -3.83 20.08
CA SER A 365 -4.75 -4.45 19.26
C SER A 365 -4.37 -5.86 18.82
N PHE A 366 -3.10 -6.09 18.47
CA PHE A 366 -2.57 -7.42 18.19
C PHE A 366 -2.65 -8.34 19.41
N MET A 367 -2.24 -7.88 20.60
CA MET A 367 -2.34 -8.68 21.82
C MET A 367 -3.79 -8.99 22.21
N GLU A 368 -4.68 -8.02 22.07
CA GLU A 368 -6.11 -8.19 22.36
C GLU A 368 -6.81 -9.10 21.37
N SER A 369 -6.33 -9.20 20.13
CA SER A 369 -6.93 -10.03 19.08
C SER A 369 -6.98 -11.52 19.47
N VAL A 370 -6.02 -12.00 20.25
CA VAL A 370 -5.86 -13.42 20.62
C VAL A 370 -7.12 -13.98 21.28
N LYS A 371 -7.76 -13.20 22.18
CA LYS A 371 -8.99 -13.61 22.88
C LYS A 371 -10.21 -13.72 21.94
N TYR A 372 -10.18 -13.05 20.79
CA TYR A 372 -11.22 -13.17 19.76
C TYR A 372 -10.98 -14.38 18.88
N ILE A 373 -9.73 -14.61 18.46
CA ILE A 373 -9.35 -15.79 17.67
C ILE A 373 -9.68 -17.08 18.43
N GLN A 374 -9.46 -17.11 19.75
CA GLN A 374 -9.85 -18.24 20.60
C GLN A 374 -11.37 -18.55 20.57
N GLN A 375 -12.23 -17.57 20.28
CA GLN A 375 -13.68 -17.77 20.20
C GLN A 375 -14.12 -18.54 18.95
N LEU A 376 -13.25 -18.71 17.95
CA LEU A 376 -13.54 -19.51 16.75
C LEU A 376 -13.81 -20.99 17.06
N ALA A 377 -13.46 -21.45 18.27
CA ALA A 377 -13.83 -22.77 18.76
C ALA A 377 -15.35 -22.97 18.79
N ASP A 378 -16.10 -21.93 19.15
CA ASP A 378 -17.55 -22.02 19.41
C ASP A 378 -18.37 -21.01 18.61
N ARG A 379 -17.73 -20.11 17.84
CA ARG A 379 -18.37 -19.04 17.07
C ARG A 379 -18.03 -19.09 15.59
N THR A 380 -18.89 -18.48 14.78
CA THR A 380 -18.67 -18.24 13.35
C THR A 380 -17.60 -17.18 13.11
N GLU A 381 -16.99 -17.21 11.92
CA GLU A 381 -15.99 -16.24 11.48
C GLU A 381 -16.59 -14.82 11.48
N THR A 382 -17.84 -14.68 11.03
CA THR A 382 -18.55 -13.39 11.06
C THR A 382 -18.84 -12.91 12.48
N GLU A 383 -19.29 -13.78 13.40
CA GLU A 383 -19.52 -13.41 14.81
C GLU A 383 -18.24 -12.96 15.51
N VAL A 384 -17.12 -13.65 15.27
CA VAL A 384 -15.82 -13.29 15.85
C VAL A 384 -15.35 -11.94 15.32
N MET A 385 -15.39 -11.73 14.00
CA MET A 385 -14.99 -10.45 13.41
C MET A 385 -15.90 -9.32 13.85
N GLU A 386 -17.21 -9.52 13.91
CA GLU A 386 -18.17 -8.52 14.37
C GLU A 386 -17.94 -8.15 15.84
N SER A 387 -17.73 -9.15 16.71
CA SER A 387 -17.44 -8.92 18.12
C SER A 387 -16.15 -8.12 18.30
N TYR A 388 -15.13 -8.39 17.49
CA TYR A 388 -13.88 -7.64 17.49
C TYR A 388 -14.14 -6.18 17.06
N LEU A 389 -14.78 -5.95 15.91
CA LEU A 389 -15.08 -4.62 15.38
C LEU A 389 -15.90 -3.76 16.36
N LYS A 390 -16.92 -4.34 16.99
CA LYS A 390 -17.74 -3.65 18.00
C LYS A 390 -16.92 -3.25 19.23
N ASP A 391 -16.00 -4.09 19.68
CA ASP A 391 -15.10 -3.76 20.78
C ASP A 391 -14.10 -2.67 20.41
N ARG A 392 -13.52 -2.76 19.21
CA ARG A 392 -12.61 -1.73 18.67
C ARG A 392 -13.26 -0.35 18.60
N TRP A 393 -14.53 -0.28 18.24
CA TRP A 393 -15.28 0.98 18.24
C TRP A 393 -15.46 1.54 19.67
N ARG A 394 -15.92 0.70 20.61
CA ARG A 394 -16.18 1.12 22.00
C ARG A 394 -14.92 1.59 22.73
N ASN A 395 -13.79 0.97 22.41
CA ASN A 395 -12.50 1.24 23.04
C ASN A 395 -11.62 2.18 22.21
N ALA A 396 -12.15 2.79 21.15
CA ALA A 396 -11.42 3.72 20.30
C ALA A 396 -10.97 4.96 21.10
N GLN A 397 -9.77 5.45 20.79
CA GLN A 397 -9.25 6.68 21.35
C GLN A 397 -8.82 7.62 20.21
N PRO A 398 -9.39 8.84 20.13
CA PRO A 398 -10.44 9.38 21.01
C PRO A 398 -11.78 8.60 20.89
N PRO A 399 -12.69 8.70 21.89
CA PRO A 399 -13.99 8.04 21.83
C PRO A 399 -14.81 8.50 20.61
N MET A 400 -15.41 7.55 19.90
CA MET A 400 -16.12 7.79 18.64
C MET A 400 -17.64 7.96 18.79
N GLY A 401 -18.13 7.98 20.04
CA GLY A 401 -19.57 8.03 20.34
C GLY A 401 -20.24 6.65 20.32
N PRO A 402 -21.58 6.59 20.20
CA PRO A 402 -22.31 5.33 20.21
C PRO A 402 -21.91 4.44 19.03
N LEU A 403 -22.05 3.12 19.20
CA LEU A 403 -21.82 2.17 18.12
C LEU A 403 -22.73 2.52 16.93
N PRO A 404 -22.21 2.60 15.69
CA PRO A 404 -23.02 2.92 14.54
C PRO A 404 -24.06 1.83 14.30
N SER A 405 -25.20 2.24 13.74
CA SER A 405 -26.31 1.37 13.37
C SER A 405 -26.72 1.63 11.91
N GLY A 406 -27.41 0.65 11.32
CA GLY A 406 -27.87 0.72 9.94
C GLY A 406 -26.88 0.13 8.93
N PRO A 407 -27.15 0.32 7.62
CA PRO A 407 -26.43 -0.35 6.54
C PRO A 407 -24.94 0.03 6.44
N GLU A 408 -24.53 1.15 7.05
CA GLU A 408 -23.15 1.65 7.03
C GLU A 408 -22.33 1.25 8.27
N ALA A 409 -22.93 0.56 9.25
CA ALA A 409 -22.29 0.33 10.54
C ALA A 409 -21.01 -0.52 10.44
N LEU A 410 -21.05 -1.61 9.67
CA LEU A 410 -19.87 -2.45 9.45
C LEU A 410 -18.75 -1.69 8.75
N VAL A 411 -19.04 -0.96 7.66
CA VAL A 411 -17.99 -0.23 6.93
C VAL A 411 -17.34 0.83 7.82
N LYS A 412 -18.10 1.55 8.65
CA LYS A 412 -17.55 2.52 9.61
C LYS A 412 -16.63 1.85 10.63
N THR A 413 -17.04 0.70 11.19
CA THR A 413 -16.18 -0.02 12.16
C THR A 413 -14.92 -0.62 11.52
N ARG A 414 -14.99 -1.10 10.27
CA ARG A 414 -13.82 -1.55 9.51
C ARG A 414 -12.88 -0.39 9.18
N LEU A 415 -13.40 0.72 8.64
CA LEU A 415 -12.62 1.93 8.32
C LEU A 415 -11.91 2.50 9.56
N LEU A 416 -12.55 2.46 10.74
CA LEU A 416 -11.90 2.82 12.00
C LEU A 416 -10.63 1.99 12.26
N CYS A 417 -10.71 0.67 12.08
CA CYS A 417 -9.58 -0.23 12.30
C CYS A 417 -8.49 -0.05 11.22
N MET A 418 -8.88 0.15 9.96
CA MET A 418 -7.95 0.36 8.85
C MET A 418 -7.22 1.69 8.96
N ALA A 419 -7.91 2.77 9.31
CA ALA A 419 -7.36 4.13 9.37
C ALA A 419 -6.56 4.42 10.65
N GLN A 420 -6.78 3.66 11.73
CA GLN A 420 -6.07 3.78 13.00
C GLN A 420 -6.05 5.23 13.53
N GLY A 421 -4.86 5.85 13.65
CA GLY A 421 -4.72 7.23 14.10
C GLY A 421 -5.42 8.27 13.23
N MET A 422 -5.81 7.91 12.00
CA MET A 422 -6.55 8.76 11.06
C MET A 422 -8.07 8.48 11.06
N ALA A 423 -8.58 7.63 11.97
CA ALA A 423 -9.97 7.17 11.96
C ALA A 423 -10.99 8.31 11.94
N GLY A 424 -10.81 9.36 12.75
CA GLY A 424 -11.73 10.50 12.76
C GLY A 424 -11.85 11.19 11.39
N GLN A 425 -10.72 11.46 10.74
CA GLN A 425 -10.69 12.11 9.42
C GLN A 425 -11.30 11.22 8.34
N VAL A 426 -11.01 9.91 8.38
CA VAL A 426 -11.55 8.95 7.40
C VAL A 426 -13.05 8.76 7.57
N LEU A 427 -13.57 8.73 8.80
CA LEU A 427 -15.00 8.58 9.03
C LEU A 427 -15.78 9.84 8.66
N GLU A 428 -15.26 11.03 8.98
CA GLU A 428 -15.85 12.29 8.51
C GLU A 428 -15.84 12.37 6.98
N ALA A 429 -14.77 11.87 6.34
CA ALA A 429 -14.69 11.80 4.89
C ALA A 429 -15.70 10.81 4.28
N PHE A 430 -15.93 9.67 4.95
CA PHE A 430 -16.94 8.70 4.52
C PHE A 430 -18.34 9.33 4.47
N ASP A 431 -18.70 10.13 5.47
CA ASP A 431 -20.00 10.83 5.50
C ASP A 431 -20.14 11.88 4.37
N LYS A 432 -19.03 12.41 3.85
CA LYS A 432 -18.97 13.39 2.75
C LYS A 432 -18.97 12.75 1.35
N LEU A 433 -18.85 11.43 1.24
CA LEU A 433 -18.87 10.74 -0.05
C LEU A 433 -20.22 10.88 -0.77
N SER A 434 -20.22 10.60 -2.08
CA SER A 434 -21.47 10.39 -2.81
C SER A 434 -22.24 9.20 -2.23
N GLU A 435 -23.56 9.19 -2.37
CA GLU A 435 -24.39 8.04 -1.96
C GLU A 435 -23.96 6.75 -2.67
N ALA A 436 -23.58 6.85 -3.95
CA ALA A 436 -23.08 5.73 -4.73
C ALA A 436 -21.77 5.15 -4.18
N ASP A 437 -20.79 5.99 -3.80
CA ASP A 437 -19.53 5.53 -3.20
C ASP A 437 -19.77 4.91 -1.82
N ARG A 438 -20.59 5.54 -0.97
CA ARG A 438 -20.95 4.98 0.34
C ARG A 438 -21.62 3.61 0.19
N MET A 439 -22.52 3.46 -0.78
CA MET A 439 -23.20 2.19 -1.04
C MET A 439 -22.21 1.11 -1.49
N VAL A 440 -21.31 1.41 -2.43
CA VAL A 440 -20.28 0.46 -2.88
C VAL A 440 -19.42 -0.01 -1.72
N LEU A 441 -18.87 0.91 -0.93
CA LEU A 441 -18.03 0.57 0.22
C LEU A 441 -18.82 -0.25 1.26
N SER A 442 -20.06 0.14 1.56
CA SER A 442 -20.92 -0.55 2.52
C SER A 442 -21.25 -1.98 2.09
N VAL A 443 -21.52 -2.19 0.80
CA VAL A 443 -21.84 -3.51 0.23
C VAL A 443 -20.60 -4.39 0.19
N GLU A 444 -19.51 -3.89 -0.41
CA GLU A 444 -18.34 -4.70 -0.72
C GLU A 444 -17.54 -5.06 0.53
N MET A 445 -17.43 -4.15 1.50
CA MET A 445 -16.82 -4.45 2.81
C MET A 445 -17.71 -5.30 3.72
N ALA A 446 -18.99 -5.52 3.36
CA ALA A 446 -19.89 -6.43 4.08
C ALA A 446 -19.90 -7.86 3.58
N ARG A 447 -19.35 -8.13 2.40
CA ARG A 447 -19.23 -9.50 1.89
C ARG A 447 -18.27 -10.29 2.76
N THR A 448 -18.71 -11.45 3.20
CA THR A 448 -18.02 -12.23 4.24
C THR A 448 -16.94 -13.12 3.66
N GLY A 449 -17.12 -13.55 2.40
CA GLY A 449 -16.31 -14.58 1.78
C GLY A 449 -16.45 -15.91 2.50
N THR A 450 -17.53 -16.15 3.24
CA THR A 450 -17.79 -17.41 3.96
C THR A 450 -19.15 -17.95 3.55
N GLU A 451 -19.23 -19.25 3.29
CA GLU A 451 -20.50 -19.88 2.90
C GLU A 451 -21.53 -19.77 4.03
N ASN A 452 -22.75 -19.38 3.67
CA ASN A 452 -23.91 -19.35 4.57
C ASN A 452 -23.72 -18.48 5.83
N GLN A 453 -22.80 -17.51 5.82
CA GLN A 453 -22.59 -16.59 6.94
C GLN A 453 -22.78 -15.14 6.49
N SER A 454 -23.51 -14.38 7.31
CA SER A 454 -23.63 -12.92 7.23
C SER A 454 -23.27 -12.28 8.56
N PHE A 455 -23.12 -10.96 8.56
CA PHE A 455 -23.14 -10.16 9.79
C PHE A 455 -24.58 -9.98 10.31
N SER A 456 -24.71 -9.49 11.54
CA SER A 456 -25.99 -9.30 12.21
C SER A 456 -26.90 -8.27 11.53
N GLU A 457 -28.21 -8.44 11.74
CA GLU A 457 -29.23 -7.50 11.29
C GLU A 457 -28.98 -6.08 11.81
N GLY A 458 -29.15 -5.09 10.94
CA GLY A 458 -28.92 -3.69 11.27
C GLY A 458 -27.43 -3.30 11.36
N PHE A 459 -26.50 -4.21 11.06
CA PHE A 459 -25.07 -3.92 10.99
C PHE A 459 -24.52 -3.84 9.55
N VAL A 460 -25.27 -4.37 8.58
CA VAL A 460 -24.93 -4.42 7.15
C VAL A 460 -26.16 -4.13 6.27
N PRO A 461 -25.97 -3.82 4.97
CA PRO A 461 -27.08 -3.68 4.03
C PRO A 461 -27.89 -4.98 3.91
N SER A 462 -29.22 -4.88 3.87
CA SER A 462 -30.11 -6.04 3.68
C SER A 462 -29.81 -6.78 2.38
N SER A 463 -29.44 -6.06 1.32
CA SER A 463 -29.06 -6.64 0.03
C SER A 463 -27.86 -7.60 0.10
N VAL A 464 -26.97 -7.46 1.08
CA VAL A 464 -25.82 -8.36 1.29
C VAL A 464 -26.20 -9.50 2.23
N ARG A 465 -27.01 -9.23 3.25
CA ARG A 465 -27.47 -10.23 4.22
C ARG A 465 -28.42 -11.25 3.59
N ASP A 466 -29.40 -10.75 2.83
CA ASP A 466 -30.50 -11.54 2.28
C ASP A 466 -30.08 -12.30 1.00
N LEU A 467 -29.03 -11.82 0.32
CA LEU A 467 -28.45 -12.45 -0.86
C LEU A 467 -26.93 -12.61 -0.72
N LEU A 468 -26.52 -13.74 -0.17
CA LEU A 468 -25.11 -14.10 -0.03
C LEU A 468 -24.50 -14.34 -1.42
N ALA A 469 -23.55 -13.49 -1.78
CA ALA A 469 -22.84 -13.57 -3.06
C ALA A 469 -21.38 -13.11 -2.89
N GLY A 470 -20.51 -13.62 -3.76
CA GLY A 470 -19.10 -13.29 -3.79
C GLY A 470 -18.52 -13.31 -5.21
N PRO A 471 -17.19 -13.35 -5.37
CA PRO A 471 -16.22 -13.44 -4.29
C PRO A 471 -16.20 -12.15 -3.44
N ALA A 472 -15.81 -12.29 -2.16
CA ALA A 472 -15.45 -11.14 -1.34
C ALA A 472 -14.05 -10.62 -1.74
N PHE A 473 -13.77 -9.37 -1.44
CA PHE A 473 -12.52 -8.73 -1.83
C PHE A 473 -11.64 -8.45 -0.61
N LEU A 474 -10.39 -8.91 -0.68
CA LEU A 474 -9.29 -8.47 0.18
C LEU A 474 -8.49 -7.41 -0.58
N VAL A 475 -8.60 -6.14 -0.18
CA VAL A 475 -7.76 -5.05 -0.73
C VAL A 475 -6.45 -5.00 0.05
N TYR A 476 -5.42 -5.68 -0.46
CA TYR A 476 -4.13 -5.79 0.20
C TYR A 476 -3.34 -4.48 0.12
N TYR A 477 -2.90 -3.98 1.27
CA TYR A 477 -2.42 -2.64 1.59
C TYR A 477 -3.49 -1.56 1.77
N GLY A 478 -4.77 -1.93 1.92
CA GLY A 478 -5.86 -0.99 2.20
C GLY A 478 -5.62 -0.08 3.44
N PRO A 479 -5.22 -0.62 4.60
CA PRO A 479 -4.89 0.18 5.78
C PRO A 479 -3.74 1.15 5.55
N ALA A 480 -2.65 0.68 4.91
CA ALA A 480 -1.50 1.52 4.58
C ALA A 480 -1.89 2.67 3.63
N PHE A 481 -2.79 2.39 2.69
CA PHE A 481 -3.38 3.39 1.82
C PHE A 481 -4.16 4.44 2.61
N LEU A 482 -4.99 4.07 3.59
CA LEU A 482 -5.75 5.05 4.37
C LEU A 482 -4.89 5.80 5.40
N GLN A 483 -3.76 5.25 5.83
CA GLN A 483 -2.89 5.87 6.83
C GLN A 483 -1.87 6.84 6.22
N ARG A 484 -1.42 6.61 4.98
CA ARG A 484 -0.36 7.42 4.33
C ARG A 484 -0.93 8.49 3.42
N MET A 485 -1.76 9.38 3.97
CA MET A 485 -2.55 10.32 3.15
C MET A 485 -1.74 11.43 2.47
N ASN A 486 -0.51 11.73 2.95
CA ASN A 486 0.34 12.80 2.44
C ASN A 486 -0.46 14.10 2.22
N THR A 487 -0.56 14.59 0.98
CA THR A 487 -1.32 15.80 0.59
C THR A 487 -2.75 15.52 0.12
N ASP A 488 -3.15 14.25 -0.02
CA ASP A 488 -4.48 13.89 -0.52
C ASP A 488 -5.55 14.02 0.58
N SER A 489 -6.78 14.33 0.19
CA SER A 489 -7.91 14.30 1.11
C SER A 489 -8.35 12.86 1.41
N ALA A 490 -8.83 12.62 2.62
CA ALA A 490 -9.41 11.33 3.00
C ALA A 490 -10.63 10.96 2.13
N VAL A 491 -11.41 11.95 1.69
CA VAL A 491 -12.55 11.76 0.76
C VAL A 491 -12.04 11.14 -0.54
N ARG A 492 -11.00 11.72 -1.14
CA ARG A 492 -10.44 11.24 -2.39
C ARG A 492 -9.91 9.80 -2.28
N ARG A 493 -9.32 9.44 -1.15
CA ARG A 493 -8.87 8.05 -0.91
C ARG A 493 -10.00 7.06 -0.83
N LEU A 494 -11.11 7.44 -0.19
CA LEU A 494 -12.27 6.58 -0.14
C LEU A 494 -12.97 6.46 -1.51
N GLU A 495 -12.98 7.51 -2.32
CA GLU A 495 -13.44 7.44 -3.72
C GLU A 495 -12.61 6.44 -4.54
N ILE A 496 -11.28 6.47 -4.41
CA ILE A 496 -10.39 5.52 -5.08
C ILE A 496 -10.65 4.09 -4.59
N LEU A 497 -10.85 3.91 -3.28
CA LEU A 497 -11.15 2.60 -2.72
C LEU A 497 -12.51 2.07 -3.24
N ALA A 498 -13.52 2.92 -3.32
CA ALA A 498 -14.81 2.58 -3.91
C ALA A 498 -14.66 2.19 -5.39
N GLU A 499 -13.85 2.94 -6.13
CA GLU A 499 -13.57 2.66 -7.54
C GLU A 499 -12.83 1.34 -7.75
N ILE A 500 -11.84 1.02 -6.92
CA ILE A 500 -11.16 -0.29 -6.94
C ILE A 500 -12.19 -1.41 -6.79
N TYR A 501 -13.14 -1.28 -5.85
CA TYR A 501 -14.19 -2.28 -5.68
C TYR A 501 -15.12 -2.38 -6.90
N ARG A 502 -15.52 -1.26 -7.52
CA ARG A 502 -16.33 -1.28 -8.75
C ARG A 502 -15.64 -2.04 -9.87
N ARG A 503 -14.36 -1.73 -10.11
CA ARG A 503 -13.56 -2.37 -11.17
C ARG A 503 -13.31 -3.84 -10.88
N ALA A 504 -13.01 -4.19 -9.63
CA ALA A 504 -12.90 -5.58 -9.22
C ALA A 504 -14.21 -6.35 -9.43
N ARG A 505 -15.38 -5.72 -9.20
CA ARG A 505 -16.68 -6.35 -9.42
C ARG A 505 -17.00 -6.60 -10.90
N LYS A 506 -16.42 -5.82 -11.83
CA LYS A 506 -16.49 -6.11 -13.28
C LYS A 506 -15.65 -7.34 -13.65
N LEU A 507 -14.46 -7.44 -13.09
CA LEU A 507 -13.57 -8.60 -13.27
C LEU A 507 -14.13 -9.88 -12.61
N TRP A 508 -14.80 -9.73 -11.46
CA TRP A 508 -15.41 -10.82 -10.71
C TRP A 508 -16.87 -10.50 -10.35
N PRO A 509 -17.82 -10.73 -11.27
CA PRO A 509 -19.24 -10.50 -11.02
C PRO A 509 -19.73 -11.25 -9.79
N ALA A 510 -20.61 -10.59 -9.02
CA ALA A 510 -21.15 -11.17 -7.81
C ALA A 510 -22.09 -12.35 -8.13
N SER A 511 -21.85 -13.50 -7.50
CA SER A 511 -22.65 -14.71 -7.69
C SER A 511 -22.71 -15.54 -6.41
N SER A 512 -23.79 -16.30 -6.23
CA SER A 512 -24.03 -17.07 -5.00
C SER A 512 -23.09 -18.26 -4.83
N ASP A 513 -22.67 -18.89 -5.93
CA ASP A 513 -21.67 -19.98 -5.94
C ASP A 513 -20.29 -19.49 -5.49
N GLN A 514 -20.02 -18.19 -5.58
CA GLN A 514 -18.77 -17.58 -5.12
C GLN A 514 -18.88 -16.96 -3.72
N ALA A 515 -20.01 -17.10 -3.00
CA ALA A 515 -20.20 -16.53 -1.66
C ALA A 515 -19.13 -17.01 -0.65
N GLY A 516 -18.69 -18.26 -0.79
CA GLY A 516 -17.62 -18.88 -0.01
C GLY A 516 -16.20 -18.57 -0.52
N ASN A 517 -16.01 -17.68 -1.49
CA ASN A 517 -14.71 -17.39 -2.07
C ASN A 517 -14.28 -15.94 -1.81
N PHE A 518 -12.98 -15.70 -1.94
CA PHE A 518 -12.42 -14.36 -1.93
C PHE A 518 -11.33 -14.23 -2.98
N VAL A 519 -11.05 -13.00 -3.39
CA VAL A 519 -9.92 -12.66 -4.25
C VAL A 519 -9.11 -11.53 -3.64
N THR A 520 -7.80 -11.52 -3.91
CA THR A 520 -6.87 -10.52 -3.40
C THR A 520 -6.62 -9.44 -4.46
N LEU A 521 -6.85 -8.19 -4.09
CA LEU A 521 -6.58 -7.01 -4.92
C LEU A 521 -5.34 -6.32 -4.33
N ARG A 522 -4.20 -6.42 -5.01
CA ARG A 522 -2.94 -5.83 -4.57
C ARG A 522 -2.83 -4.37 -5.03
N ILE A 523 -2.68 -3.44 -4.11
CA ILE A 523 -2.58 -1.99 -4.41
C ILE A 523 -1.23 -1.37 -3.99
N ASP A 524 -0.16 -2.16 -4.01
CA ASP A 524 1.19 -1.70 -3.63
C ASP A 524 1.73 -0.55 -4.48
N ALA A 525 1.34 -0.46 -5.76
CA ALA A 525 1.76 0.61 -6.67
C ALA A 525 1.35 2.02 -6.19
N ILE A 526 0.27 2.15 -5.42
CA ILE A 526 -0.22 3.43 -4.89
C ILE A 526 0.02 3.61 -3.38
N THR A 527 0.76 2.68 -2.75
CA THR A 527 1.01 2.68 -1.29
C THR A 527 2.48 2.55 -0.88
N ILE A 528 3.27 1.77 -1.62
CA ILE A 528 4.68 1.45 -1.30
C ILE A 528 5.64 2.06 -2.32
N GLN A 529 5.30 2.04 -3.60
CA GLN A 529 6.26 2.35 -4.68
C GLN A 529 6.37 3.85 -5.05
N GLY A 530 5.60 4.77 -4.44
CA GLY A 530 5.77 6.20 -4.72
C GLY A 530 4.79 7.15 -4.02
N LYS A 531 5.11 8.45 -4.03
CA LYS A 531 4.18 9.55 -3.71
C LYS A 531 3.15 9.64 -4.84
N TRP A 532 2.07 8.88 -4.73
CA TRP A 532 0.91 9.08 -5.59
C TRP A 532 0.19 10.38 -5.19
N SER A 533 -0.34 11.10 -6.17
CA SER A 533 -1.34 12.15 -5.97
C SER A 533 -2.41 12.02 -7.05
N SER A 534 -3.61 12.50 -6.76
CA SER A 534 -4.72 12.52 -7.74
C SER A 534 -4.45 13.33 -9.02
N SER A 535 -3.37 14.11 -9.07
CA SER A 535 -2.90 14.86 -10.24
C SER A 535 -1.82 14.13 -11.06
N ASP A 536 -1.43 12.92 -10.67
CA ASP A 536 -0.44 12.09 -11.37
C ASP A 536 -1.00 11.68 -12.75
N PRO A 537 -0.32 11.98 -13.87
CA PRO A 537 -0.81 11.73 -15.23
C PRO A 537 -0.78 10.24 -15.64
N GLU A 538 -0.60 9.32 -14.70
CA GLU A 538 -0.53 7.88 -14.93
C GLU A 538 -1.92 7.22 -14.82
N LEU A 539 -2.21 6.31 -15.75
CA LEU A 539 -3.30 5.35 -15.66
C LEU A 539 -3.08 4.42 -14.48
N LEU A 540 -4.14 4.19 -13.72
CA LEU A 540 -4.20 3.10 -12.76
C LEU A 540 -5.01 1.95 -13.38
N LEU A 541 -4.37 0.80 -13.53
CA LEU A 541 -4.94 -0.39 -14.15
C LEU A 541 -5.06 -1.50 -13.12
N LEU A 542 -6.25 -2.02 -12.89
CA LEU A 542 -6.46 -3.23 -12.13
C LEU A 542 -6.42 -4.42 -13.08
N ARG A 543 -5.31 -5.16 -13.08
CA ARG A 543 -5.08 -6.32 -13.95
C ARG A 543 -5.24 -7.61 -13.16
N MET A 544 -6.11 -8.50 -13.62
CA MET A 544 -6.24 -9.85 -13.07
C MET A 544 -5.05 -10.71 -13.53
N CYS A 545 -4.24 -11.14 -12.56
CA CYS A 545 -3.08 -12.00 -12.78
C CYS A 545 -3.42 -13.49 -12.66
N SER A 546 -4.49 -13.82 -11.93
CA SER A 546 -5.05 -15.16 -11.81
C SER A 546 -6.52 -15.07 -11.41
N ASN A 547 -7.23 -16.20 -11.41
CA ASN A 547 -8.61 -16.26 -10.90
C ASN A 547 -8.77 -15.87 -9.42
N LYS A 548 -7.66 -15.75 -8.67
CA LYS A 548 -7.65 -15.39 -7.24
C LYS A 548 -7.00 -14.05 -6.94
N GLN A 549 -6.43 -13.37 -7.93
CA GLN A 549 -5.63 -12.17 -7.68
C GLN A 549 -5.67 -11.17 -8.83
N ALA A 550 -5.79 -9.88 -8.48
CA ALA A 550 -5.44 -8.76 -9.34
C ALA A 550 -4.36 -7.89 -8.70
N VAL A 551 -3.62 -7.19 -9.55
CA VAL A 551 -2.61 -6.20 -9.18
C VAL A 551 -2.95 -4.86 -9.80
N LEU A 552 -2.84 -3.79 -9.01
CA LEU A 552 -2.93 -2.43 -9.49
C LEU A 552 -1.57 -2.01 -10.05
N GLU A 553 -1.54 -1.61 -11.31
CA GLU A 553 -0.35 -1.19 -12.03
C GLU A 553 -0.50 0.27 -12.50
N ARG A 554 0.64 0.96 -12.60
CA ARG A 554 0.73 2.30 -13.20
C ARG A 554 1.17 2.17 -14.64
N ARG A 555 0.54 2.93 -15.54
CA ARG A 555 1.02 3.09 -16.93
C ARG A 555 0.90 4.53 -17.39
N PRO A 556 1.81 5.02 -18.25
CA PRO A 556 1.65 6.34 -18.86
C PRO A 556 0.34 6.42 -19.68
N GLY A 557 -0.46 7.46 -19.49
CA GLY A 557 -1.66 7.71 -20.30
C GLY A 557 -2.77 8.42 -19.52
N ASP A 558 -3.73 9.01 -20.24
CA ASP A 558 -4.85 9.73 -19.62
C ASP A 558 -6.08 8.81 -19.43
N PRO A 559 -6.60 8.62 -18.19
CA PRO A 559 -7.73 7.74 -17.89
C PRO A 559 -8.99 8.05 -18.70
N LYS A 560 -9.14 9.30 -19.15
CA LYS A 560 -10.31 9.76 -19.91
C LYS A 560 -10.26 9.44 -21.39
N THR A 561 -9.06 9.21 -21.94
CA THR A 561 -8.85 8.96 -23.38
C THR A 561 -8.28 7.57 -23.67
N ALA A 562 -7.77 6.89 -22.64
CA ALA A 562 -7.22 5.55 -22.78
C ALA A 562 -8.32 4.51 -23.03
N ASN A 563 -8.27 3.86 -24.19
CA ASN A 563 -9.07 2.69 -24.51
C ASN A 563 -8.15 1.45 -24.47
N VAL A 564 -7.77 1.02 -23.27
CA VAL A 564 -7.00 -0.21 -23.08
C VAL A 564 -7.97 -1.39 -23.19
N LYS A 565 -8.10 -1.97 -24.38
CA LYS A 565 -8.78 -3.25 -24.58
C LYS A 565 -7.80 -4.40 -24.32
N GLU A 566 -7.41 -4.57 -23.06
CA GLU A 566 -6.69 -5.76 -22.60
C GLU A 566 -7.69 -6.65 -21.87
N GLU A 567 -7.78 -7.93 -22.27
CA GLU A 567 -8.56 -8.91 -21.52
C GLU A 567 -8.09 -8.92 -20.06
N ASN A 568 -9.04 -9.11 -19.14
CA ASN A 568 -8.75 -9.23 -17.71
C ASN A 568 -8.13 -7.96 -17.07
N THR A 569 -8.34 -6.78 -17.67
CA THR A 569 -7.82 -5.51 -17.16
C THR A 569 -8.91 -4.44 -17.11
N GLU A 570 -8.96 -3.69 -16.01
CA GLU A 570 -9.87 -2.55 -15.83
C GLU A 570 -9.10 -1.27 -15.54
N ILE A 571 -9.45 -0.18 -16.23
CA ILE A 571 -8.90 1.15 -15.95
C ILE A 571 -9.71 1.77 -14.81
N LEU A 572 -9.05 2.20 -13.73
CA LEU A 572 -9.69 2.98 -12.67
C LEU A 572 -10.08 4.35 -13.22
N PHE A 573 -11.30 4.81 -12.90
CA PHE A 573 -11.85 6.07 -13.40
C PHE A 573 -11.95 6.17 -14.94
N ALA A 574 -11.91 5.04 -15.65
CA ALA A 574 -12.35 5.05 -17.04
C ALA A 574 -13.81 5.52 -17.09
N PRO A 575 -14.19 6.34 -18.08
CA PRO A 575 -15.60 6.61 -18.32
C PRO A 575 -16.31 5.24 -18.46
N ASP A 576 -17.29 4.95 -17.63
CA ASP A 576 -17.97 3.68 -17.73
C ASP A 576 -18.58 3.58 -19.13
N VAL A 577 -18.42 2.43 -19.78
CA VAL A 577 -19.10 2.15 -21.06
C VAL A 577 -20.64 2.19 -20.85
N SER A 578 -21.10 2.11 -19.60
CA SER A 578 -22.49 2.34 -19.16
C SER A 578 -22.80 3.77 -18.68
N ASP A 579 -21.81 4.64 -18.47
CA ASP A 579 -22.00 6.09 -18.30
C ASP A 579 -22.25 6.79 -19.66
N ALA A 580 -22.40 6.02 -20.73
CA ALA A 580 -23.08 6.45 -21.95
C ALA A 580 -24.56 6.83 -21.71
N VAL A 581 -25.08 6.69 -20.48
CA VAL A 581 -26.45 7.07 -20.11
C VAL A 581 -26.44 7.98 -18.87
N ASP A 582 -25.75 9.12 -18.93
CA ASP A 582 -26.23 10.36 -18.29
C ASP A 582 -25.59 11.65 -18.84
N ASN A 583 -25.18 11.61 -20.12
CA ASN A 583 -24.85 12.83 -20.87
C ASN A 583 -26.05 13.30 -21.71
N TYR A 584 -27.28 13.12 -21.20
CA TYR A 584 -28.47 13.66 -21.84
C TYR A 584 -28.50 15.18 -21.74
N GLY A 585 -27.77 15.82 -22.65
CA GLY A 585 -27.98 17.21 -23.02
C GLY A 585 -26.73 17.92 -23.51
N ILE A 586 -25.52 17.52 -23.10
CA ILE A 586 -24.29 18.23 -23.49
C ILE A 586 -23.79 17.66 -24.81
N CYS A 587 -24.02 18.42 -25.88
CA CYS A 587 -23.59 18.09 -27.24
C CYS A 587 -22.06 17.89 -27.29
N SER A 588 -21.58 16.76 -27.80
CA SER A 588 -20.13 16.54 -27.98
C SER A 588 -19.55 17.49 -29.03
N GLN A 589 -18.22 17.66 -29.04
CA GLN A 589 -17.57 18.53 -30.04
C GLN A 589 -17.84 18.05 -31.47
N GLN A 590 -17.87 16.74 -31.70
CA GLN A 590 -18.12 16.15 -33.01
C GLN A 590 -19.58 16.33 -33.44
N GLU A 591 -20.54 16.15 -32.53
CA GLU A 591 -21.96 16.41 -32.80
C GLU A 591 -22.21 17.89 -33.07
N MET A 592 -21.58 18.78 -32.28
CA MET A 592 -21.69 20.23 -32.46
C MET A 592 -21.15 20.63 -33.84
N ILE A 593 -20.00 20.08 -34.25
CA ILE A 593 -19.46 20.25 -35.60
C ILE A 593 -20.47 19.74 -36.62
N GLN A 594 -20.98 18.51 -36.51
CA GLN A 594 -21.91 17.95 -37.49
C GLN A 594 -23.19 18.79 -37.64
N GLN A 595 -23.75 19.28 -36.53
CA GLN A 595 -24.99 20.03 -36.54
C GLN A 595 -24.82 21.47 -37.03
N VAL A 596 -23.72 22.13 -36.66
CA VAL A 596 -23.54 23.57 -36.90
C VAL A 596 -22.69 23.85 -38.13
N SER A 597 -21.89 22.91 -38.64
CA SER A 597 -20.97 23.16 -39.78
C SER A 597 -21.68 23.70 -41.01
N HIS A 598 -22.83 23.14 -41.38
CA HIS A 598 -23.58 23.61 -42.54
C HIS A 598 -24.04 25.06 -42.37
N GLU A 599 -24.60 25.41 -41.22
CA GLU A 599 -25.03 26.78 -40.92
C GLU A 599 -23.82 27.72 -40.81
N MET A 600 -22.75 27.29 -40.14
CA MET A 600 -21.49 28.03 -40.02
C MET A 600 -20.94 28.39 -41.39
N LEU A 601 -20.92 27.45 -42.35
CA LEU A 601 -20.39 27.62 -43.70
C LEU A 601 -21.36 28.35 -44.66
N SER A 602 -22.67 28.28 -44.44
CA SER A 602 -23.67 28.95 -45.29
C SER A 602 -24.01 30.37 -44.83
N SER A 603 -24.29 30.58 -43.54
CA SER A 603 -24.79 31.84 -42.98
C SER A 603 -23.81 32.56 -42.05
N GLY A 604 -22.80 31.85 -41.52
CA GLY A 604 -21.77 32.44 -40.66
C GLY A 604 -21.03 33.61 -41.33
N ARG A 605 -20.77 34.67 -40.57
CA ARG A 605 -20.03 35.83 -41.09
C ARG A 605 -18.54 35.66 -40.83
N TRP A 606 -17.73 36.16 -41.76
CA TRP A 606 -16.28 36.22 -41.58
C TRP A 606 -15.91 37.38 -40.67
N TYR A 607 -15.05 37.06 -39.70
CA TYR A 607 -14.44 38.03 -38.82
C TYR A 607 -12.94 37.81 -38.79
N ARG A 608 -12.21 38.93 -38.70
CA ARG A 608 -10.77 38.91 -38.44
C ARG A 608 -10.51 39.42 -37.03
N LYS A 609 -9.58 38.77 -36.33
CA LYS A 609 -9.11 39.25 -35.03
C LYS A 609 -8.26 40.51 -35.26
N VAL A 610 -8.72 41.65 -34.77
CA VAL A 610 -7.98 42.93 -34.87
C VAL A 610 -7.04 43.14 -33.69
N ALA A 611 -7.30 42.47 -32.58
CA ALA A 611 -6.44 42.53 -31.42
C ALA A 611 -5.07 41.89 -31.72
N PHE A 612 -4.01 42.63 -31.43
CA PHE A 612 -2.69 42.05 -31.19
C PHE A 612 -2.69 41.34 -29.83
N ALA A 613 -1.75 40.42 -29.61
CA ALA A 613 -1.54 39.81 -28.30
C ALA A 613 -0.06 39.88 -27.93
N PHE A 614 0.24 39.66 -26.66
CA PHE A 614 1.60 39.65 -26.16
C PHE A 614 2.03 38.22 -25.95
N LEU A 615 3.11 37.81 -26.61
CA LEU A 615 3.59 36.44 -26.57
C LEU A 615 5.04 36.39 -26.10
N ARG A 616 5.36 35.36 -25.32
CA ARG A 616 6.73 34.96 -25.02
C ARG A 616 6.86 33.42 -25.05
N PRO A 617 8.06 32.88 -25.27
CA PRO A 617 8.31 31.47 -25.01
C PRO A 617 7.98 31.12 -23.55
N ALA A 618 7.30 29.99 -23.35
CA ALA A 618 7.04 29.44 -22.02
C ALA A 618 8.29 28.74 -21.48
N GLN A 619 8.45 28.69 -20.15
CA GLN A 619 9.44 27.81 -19.54
C GLN A 619 8.85 26.40 -19.35
N PRO A 620 9.56 25.32 -19.70
CA PRO A 620 9.07 23.97 -19.43
C PRO A 620 8.76 23.78 -17.93
N GLY A 621 7.57 23.29 -17.61
CA GLY A 621 7.08 23.15 -16.24
C GLY A 621 6.42 24.40 -15.65
N GLU A 622 6.33 25.51 -16.40
CA GLU A 622 5.67 26.73 -15.96
C GLU A 622 4.15 26.54 -15.86
N ILE A 623 3.57 26.89 -14.71
CA ILE A 623 2.11 26.79 -14.48
C ILE A 623 1.45 28.12 -14.85
N ILE A 624 0.52 28.09 -15.81
CA ILE A 624 -0.27 29.24 -16.26
C ILE A 624 -1.72 29.07 -15.84
N ILE A 625 -2.20 30.04 -15.05
CA ILE A 625 -3.58 30.12 -14.59
C ILE A 625 -4.30 31.17 -15.45
N THR A 626 -5.37 30.77 -16.13
CA THR A 626 -6.23 31.66 -16.91
C THR A 626 -7.34 32.18 -16.01
N ILE A 627 -7.36 33.50 -15.80
CA ILE A 627 -8.35 34.18 -14.95
C ILE A 627 -9.14 35.16 -15.82
N VAL A 628 -10.48 35.04 -15.79
CA VAL A 628 -11.40 35.97 -16.49
C VAL A 628 -12.45 36.41 -15.47
N ASP A 629 -12.65 37.73 -15.35
CA ASP A 629 -13.62 38.30 -14.38
C ASP A 629 -13.42 37.83 -12.93
N GLY A 630 -12.15 37.69 -12.52
CA GLY A 630 -11.76 37.25 -11.17
C GLY A 630 -12.01 35.77 -10.87
N LYS A 631 -12.46 34.98 -11.85
CA LYS A 631 -12.67 33.53 -11.73
C LYS A 631 -11.55 32.77 -12.45
N GLU A 632 -11.04 31.74 -11.78
CA GLU A 632 -10.14 30.77 -12.40
C GLU A 632 -10.92 29.92 -13.40
N GLU A 633 -10.53 30.00 -14.67
CA GLU A 633 -11.15 29.23 -15.75
C GLU A 633 -10.37 27.95 -16.02
N THR A 634 -9.04 28.03 -16.12
CA THR A 634 -8.18 26.87 -16.40
C THR A 634 -6.79 27.00 -15.78
N VAL A 635 -6.15 25.86 -15.46
CA VAL A 635 -4.75 25.75 -15.02
C VAL A 635 -4.03 24.79 -15.96
N ASN A 636 -2.95 25.24 -16.61
CA ASN A 636 -2.17 24.42 -17.54
C ASN A 636 -0.67 24.51 -17.23
N THR A 637 0.08 23.44 -17.48
CA THR A 637 1.54 23.39 -17.34
C THR A 637 2.19 23.38 -18.72
N ALA A 638 3.10 24.33 -18.97
CA ALA A 638 3.78 24.47 -20.25
C ALA A 638 4.79 23.36 -20.50
N VAL A 639 4.90 22.90 -21.74
CA VAL A 639 5.96 22.00 -22.20
C VAL A 639 6.96 22.75 -23.09
N GLU A 640 8.07 22.08 -23.42
CA GLU A 640 9.09 22.67 -24.27
C GLU A 640 8.53 23.04 -25.65
N GLY A 641 8.78 24.29 -26.08
CA GLY A 641 8.30 24.83 -27.36
C GLY A 641 6.96 25.58 -27.28
N ASP A 642 6.29 25.59 -26.13
CA ASP A 642 5.07 26.35 -25.93
C ASP A 642 5.30 27.87 -25.83
N TYR A 643 4.24 28.64 -26.06
CA TYR A 643 4.18 30.07 -25.87
C TYR A 643 3.13 30.43 -24.82
N VAL A 644 3.49 31.35 -23.92
CA VAL A 644 2.53 32.03 -23.06
C VAL A 644 1.97 33.22 -23.83
N VAL A 645 0.65 33.24 -23.98
CA VAL A 645 -0.09 34.31 -24.63
C VAL A 645 -0.83 35.10 -23.57
N GLN A 646 -0.52 36.39 -23.45
CA GLN A 646 -1.36 37.34 -22.74
C GLN A 646 -2.29 38.03 -23.74
N ALA A 647 -3.60 37.92 -23.53
CA ALA A 647 -4.58 38.58 -24.37
C ALA A 647 -4.55 40.11 -24.17
N ASN A 648 -4.79 40.84 -25.26
CA ASN A 648 -4.98 42.29 -25.20
C ASN A 648 -6.46 42.63 -24.94
N THR A 649 -6.98 42.15 -23.83
CA THR A 649 -8.34 42.39 -23.32
C THR A 649 -8.26 43.21 -22.02
N ARG A 650 -9.40 43.63 -21.48
CA ARG A 650 -9.46 44.23 -20.14
C ARG A 650 -8.99 43.30 -19.01
N TRP A 651 -9.12 41.98 -19.20
CA TRP A 651 -8.79 40.96 -18.19
C TRP A 651 -7.33 40.49 -18.27
N LYS A 652 -6.68 40.70 -19.41
CA LYS A 652 -5.27 40.33 -19.64
C LYS A 652 -5.01 38.85 -19.33
N GLU A 653 -5.96 38.00 -19.68
CA GLU A 653 -5.87 36.58 -19.39
C GLU A 653 -4.66 35.93 -20.06
N ASN A 654 -4.00 35.02 -19.35
CA ASN A 654 -2.86 34.26 -19.86
C ASN A 654 -3.30 32.83 -20.18
N TYR A 655 -2.86 32.30 -21.32
CA TYR A 655 -3.06 30.91 -21.72
C TYR A 655 -1.87 30.40 -22.53
N ILE A 656 -1.80 29.08 -22.71
CA ILE A 656 -0.70 28.40 -23.39
C ILE A 656 -1.13 28.02 -24.80
N LEU A 657 -0.26 28.28 -25.79
CA LEU A 657 -0.40 27.76 -27.15
C LEU A 657 0.88 27.03 -27.56
N SER A 658 0.73 25.89 -28.27
CA SER A 658 1.86 25.23 -28.91
C SER A 658 2.51 26.12 -29.98
N TYR A 659 3.77 25.83 -30.34
CA TYR A 659 4.44 26.51 -31.45
C TYR A 659 3.63 26.45 -32.77
N ALA A 660 3.07 25.27 -33.09
CA ALA A 660 2.30 25.08 -34.31
C ALA A 660 1.04 25.97 -34.33
N THR A 661 0.30 26.02 -33.22
CA THR A 661 -0.89 26.89 -33.10
C THR A 661 -0.49 28.37 -33.12
N THR A 662 0.60 28.72 -32.45
CA THR A 662 1.09 30.09 -32.34
C THR A 662 1.54 30.65 -33.68
N SER A 663 2.36 29.90 -34.42
CA SER A 663 2.87 30.29 -35.75
C SER A 663 1.77 30.40 -36.81
N ALA A 664 0.71 29.59 -36.69
CA ALA A 664 -0.47 29.72 -37.53
C ALA A 664 -1.32 30.96 -37.16
N ALA A 665 -1.47 31.25 -35.86
CA ALA A 665 -2.37 32.29 -35.36
C ALA A 665 -1.76 33.71 -35.34
N TYR A 666 -0.43 33.85 -35.38
CA TYR A 666 0.27 35.14 -35.21
C TYR A 666 1.40 35.35 -36.23
N ASP A 667 1.62 36.60 -36.61
CA ASP A 667 2.76 36.98 -37.43
C ASP A 667 4.05 37.08 -36.60
N LEU A 668 4.69 35.93 -36.34
CA LEU A 668 5.92 35.89 -35.55
C LEU A 668 7.13 36.53 -36.25
N ALA A 669 7.08 36.71 -37.57
CA ALA A 669 8.17 37.29 -38.35
C ALA A 669 8.26 38.81 -38.17
N THR A 670 7.12 39.46 -37.89
CA THR A 670 7.02 40.93 -37.81
C THR A 670 6.42 41.36 -36.47
N PRO A 671 7.19 41.32 -35.36
CA PRO A 671 6.71 41.81 -34.07
C PRO A 671 6.40 43.31 -34.15
N LEU A 672 5.31 43.71 -33.51
CA LEU A 672 4.94 45.11 -33.32
C LEU A 672 5.59 45.66 -32.04
N GLU A 673 5.69 46.98 -31.95
CA GLU A 673 6.05 47.61 -30.68
C GLU A 673 4.90 47.49 -29.66
N ILE A 674 5.26 47.20 -28.41
CA ILE A 674 4.30 47.26 -27.29
C ILE A 674 3.90 48.73 -27.09
N PRO A 675 2.60 49.08 -27.16
CA PRO A 675 2.16 50.47 -27.07
C PRO A 675 2.65 51.18 -25.79
N HIS A 676 3.31 52.33 -25.94
CA HIS A 676 3.92 53.07 -24.84
C HIS A 676 2.94 53.59 -23.78
N GLY A 677 1.66 53.80 -24.15
CA GLY A 677 0.62 54.31 -23.25
C GLY A 677 -0.08 53.25 -22.38
N ARG A 678 0.34 51.99 -22.44
CA ARG A 678 -0.26 50.91 -21.64
C ARG A 678 0.44 50.81 -20.28
N GLU A 679 -0.35 50.72 -19.21
CA GLU A 679 0.13 50.74 -17.81
C GLU A 679 1.18 49.67 -17.49
N ASP A 680 1.05 48.47 -18.06
CA ASP A 680 1.95 47.32 -17.84
C ASP A 680 3.03 47.17 -18.93
N ALA A 681 3.18 48.14 -19.85
CA ALA A 681 4.07 48.02 -21.00
C ALA A 681 5.55 47.80 -20.60
N GLN A 682 5.99 48.35 -19.47
CA GLN A 682 7.34 48.11 -18.94
C GLN A 682 7.48 46.71 -18.33
N GLN A 683 6.42 46.17 -17.74
CA GLN A 683 6.43 44.84 -17.14
C GLN A 683 6.48 43.77 -18.24
N LEU A 684 5.63 43.90 -19.27
CA LEU A 684 5.62 43.00 -20.43
C LEU A 684 7.00 42.91 -21.10
N ARG A 685 7.70 44.04 -21.28
CA ARG A 685 9.06 44.05 -21.84
C ARG A 685 10.07 43.33 -20.93
N ARG A 686 9.99 43.53 -19.61
CA ARG A 686 10.86 42.87 -18.62
C ARG A 686 10.64 41.36 -18.61
N ASP A 687 9.40 40.92 -18.75
CA ASP A 687 9.03 39.51 -18.75
C ASP A 687 9.25 38.83 -20.12
N GLY A 688 9.84 39.54 -21.08
CA GLY A 688 10.21 38.98 -22.39
C GLY A 688 9.07 38.89 -23.40
N TYR A 689 7.92 39.49 -23.13
CA TYR A 689 6.81 39.53 -24.08
C TYR A 689 7.12 40.44 -25.27
N ARG A 690 6.65 40.02 -26.44
CA ARG A 690 6.61 40.83 -27.67
C ARG A 690 5.18 40.90 -28.19
N CYS A 691 4.84 42.00 -28.85
CA CYS A 691 3.51 42.23 -29.40
C CYS A 691 3.42 41.64 -30.82
N TYR A 692 2.39 40.86 -31.12
CA TYR A 692 2.22 40.25 -32.43
C TYR A 692 0.80 40.48 -32.97
N ARG A 693 0.73 40.75 -34.28
CA ARG A 693 -0.54 40.84 -34.99
C ARG A 693 -1.13 39.44 -35.17
N SER A 694 -2.41 39.28 -34.82
CA SER A 694 -3.11 38.02 -35.09
C SER A 694 -3.41 37.87 -36.58
N ARG A 695 -3.23 36.66 -37.09
CA ARG A 695 -3.64 36.19 -38.42
C ARG A 695 -4.98 35.43 -38.37
N THR A 696 -5.55 35.29 -37.18
CA THR A 696 -6.74 34.48 -36.95
C THR A 696 -7.96 35.07 -37.68
N ARG A 697 -8.55 34.22 -38.52
CA ARG A 697 -9.85 34.44 -39.14
C ARG A 697 -10.80 33.36 -38.67
N ILE A 698 -12.03 33.76 -38.41
CA ILE A 698 -13.08 32.85 -37.97
C ILE A 698 -14.35 33.10 -38.75
N ARG A 699 -15.12 32.04 -38.92
CA ARG A 699 -16.56 32.18 -39.12
C ARG A 699 -17.24 32.16 -37.77
N ALA A 700 -18.24 33.02 -37.63
CA ALA A 700 -18.96 33.17 -36.40
C ALA A 700 -20.48 33.27 -36.62
N LEU A 701 -21.21 32.62 -35.71
CA LEU A 701 -22.65 32.67 -35.54
C LEU A 701 -22.97 33.25 -34.16
N ARG A 702 -24.09 33.96 -34.04
CA ARG A 702 -24.63 34.41 -32.76
C ARG A 702 -25.51 33.31 -32.18
N ALA A 703 -25.29 32.93 -30.93
CA ALA A 703 -26.13 32.00 -30.19
C ALA A 703 -27.47 32.68 -29.82
N THR A 704 -28.45 32.62 -30.72
CA THR A 704 -29.83 33.04 -30.42
C THR A 704 -30.54 32.00 -29.55
N GLU A 705 -31.69 32.34 -28.96
CA GLU A 705 -32.52 31.34 -28.27
C GLU A 705 -32.92 30.17 -29.18
N GLU A 706 -33.18 30.46 -30.46
CA GLU A 706 -33.46 29.44 -31.48
C GLU A 706 -32.26 28.51 -31.70
N PHE A 707 -31.07 29.10 -31.86
CA PHE A 707 -29.83 28.34 -32.01
C PHE A 707 -29.59 27.43 -30.81
N LEU A 708 -29.76 27.94 -29.58
CA LEU A 708 -29.59 27.16 -28.36
C LEU A 708 -30.63 26.03 -28.30
N ARG A 709 -31.89 26.30 -28.61
CA ARG A 709 -32.93 25.27 -28.63
C ARG A 709 -32.65 24.17 -29.65
N GLN A 710 -32.13 24.54 -30.82
CA GLN A 710 -31.92 23.63 -31.95
C GLN A 710 -30.62 22.83 -31.85
N HIS A 711 -29.54 23.45 -31.39
CA HIS A 711 -28.17 22.89 -31.48
C HIS A 711 -27.48 22.70 -30.12
N CYS A 712 -27.95 23.36 -29.06
CA CYS A 712 -27.31 23.31 -27.73
C CYS A 712 -28.34 23.42 -26.59
N PRO A 713 -29.32 22.50 -26.48
CA PRO A 713 -30.48 22.65 -25.59
C PRO A 713 -30.11 22.65 -24.10
N SER A 714 -29.00 22.03 -23.71
CA SER A 714 -28.46 22.08 -22.35
C SER A 714 -27.74 23.39 -22.01
N LYS A 715 -27.60 24.30 -22.99
CA LYS A 715 -26.75 25.50 -22.92
C LYS A 715 -25.28 25.17 -22.66
N LYS A 716 -24.84 23.95 -22.97
CA LYS A 716 -23.45 23.50 -22.88
C LYS A 716 -23.10 22.58 -24.04
N PHE A 717 -21.86 22.67 -24.53
CA PHE A 717 -21.28 21.68 -25.44
C PHE A 717 -19.85 21.37 -25.03
N MET A 718 -19.33 20.22 -25.44
CA MET A 718 -17.96 19.80 -25.11
C MET A 718 -16.94 20.56 -25.94
N ALA A 719 -15.99 21.26 -25.32
CA ALA A 719 -14.88 21.88 -26.05
C ALA A 719 -13.90 20.82 -26.60
N LYS A 720 -13.03 21.21 -27.53
CA LYS A 720 -12.04 20.30 -28.15
C LYS A 720 -11.09 19.65 -27.12
N TRP A 721 -10.80 20.32 -26.01
CA TRP A 721 -9.96 19.81 -24.93
C TRP A 721 -10.75 19.03 -23.85
N GLY A 722 -12.02 18.68 -24.11
CA GLY A 722 -12.76 17.70 -23.32
C GLY A 722 -13.47 18.22 -22.06
N THR A 723 -13.60 19.54 -21.88
CA THR A 723 -14.44 20.12 -20.80
C THR A 723 -15.71 20.77 -21.34
N PRO A 724 -16.84 20.69 -20.60
CA PRO A 724 -18.08 21.36 -20.97
C PRO A 724 -17.92 22.90 -20.99
N CYS A 725 -18.25 23.52 -22.11
CA CYS A 725 -18.27 24.97 -22.29
C CYS A 725 -19.72 25.47 -22.23
N SER A 726 -20.01 26.40 -21.33
CA SER A 726 -21.35 27.01 -21.20
C SER A 726 -21.58 28.05 -22.28
N VAL A 727 -22.79 28.09 -22.84
CA VAL A 727 -23.20 29.04 -23.88
C VAL A 727 -24.41 29.82 -23.41
N GLU A 728 -24.29 31.15 -23.40
CA GLU A 728 -25.39 32.05 -23.09
C GLU A 728 -25.98 32.65 -24.37
N VAL A 729 -27.20 33.18 -24.25
CA VAL A 729 -27.81 33.94 -25.34
C VAL A 729 -26.90 35.14 -25.67
N ASP A 730 -26.66 35.33 -26.97
CA ASP A 730 -25.78 36.33 -27.58
C ASP A 730 -24.28 36.03 -27.55
N ASP A 731 -23.85 34.93 -26.93
CA ASP A 731 -22.48 34.44 -27.12
C ASP A 731 -22.21 34.12 -28.59
N ILE A 732 -20.93 34.08 -28.93
CA ILE A 732 -20.48 33.85 -30.29
C ILE A 732 -19.94 32.43 -30.42
N ILE A 733 -20.58 31.66 -31.28
CA ILE A 733 -20.09 30.35 -31.70
C ILE A 733 -19.15 30.58 -32.87
N ALA A 734 -17.88 30.22 -32.70
CA ALA A 734 -16.81 30.50 -33.64
C ALA A 734 -16.14 29.21 -34.12
N ALA A 735 -15.67 29.24 -35.36
CA ALA A 735 -14.88 28.18 -35.95
C ALA A 735 -13.78 28.78 -36.83
N GLN A 736 -12.60 28.16 -36.82
CA GLN A 736 -11.64 28.32 -37.91
C GLN A 736 -12.02 27.35 -39.02
N VAL A 737 -12.14 27.86 -40.24
CA VAL A 737 -12.49 27.05 -41.41
C VAL A 737 -11.22 26.78 -42.20
N SER A 738 -10.97 25.51 -42.52
CA SER A 738 -9.80 25.09 -43.31
C SER A 738 -9.87 25.63 -44.75
N PRO A 739 -8.75 25.60 -45.51
CA PRO A 739 -8.77 25.91 -46.94
C PRO A 739 -9.70 25.00 -47.76
N SER A 740 -9.97 23.78 -47.31
CA SER A 740 -10.93 22.84 -47.90
C SER A 740 -12.40 23.14 -47.53
N SER A 741 -12.66 24.26 -46.85
CA SER A 741 -14.00 24.63 -46.35
C SER A 741 -14.57 23.67 -45.32
N GLU A 742 -13.72 23.08 -44.48
CA GLU A 742 -14.12 22.17 -43.40
C GLU A 742 -14.01 22.87 -42.04
N VAL A 743 -14.98 22.60 -41.16
CA VAL A 743 -14.97 23.03 -39.77
C VAL A 743 -14.41 21.89 -38.93
N THR A 744 -13.22 22.08 -38.37
CA THR A 744 -12.54 21.06 -37.55
C THR A 744 -12.71 21.28 -36.06
N GLU A 745 -13.20 22.46 -35.66
CA GLU A 745 -13.35 22.87 -34.27
C GLU A 745 -14.40 23.96 -34.14
N ILE A 746 -15.25 23.84 -33.12
CA ILE A 746 -16.18 24.88 -32.70
C ILE A 746 -15.84 25.29 -31.26
N TYR A 747 -15.83 26.59 -30.98
CA TYR A 747 -15.62 27.11 -29.64
C TYR A 747 -16.48 28.33 -29.40
N ARG A 748 -16.67 28.67 -28.12
CA ARG A 748 -17.49 29.80 -27.70
C ARG A 748 -16.62 30.97 -27.30
N ILE A 749 -17.00 32.16 -27.74
CA ILE A 749 -16.42 33.45 -27.33
C ILE A 749 -17.55 34.25 -26.69
N GLU A 750 -17.32 34.75 -25.48
CA GLU A 750 -18.29 35.60 -24.78
C GLU A 750 -18.52 36.90 -25.59
N LYS A 751 -19.77 37.39 -25.59
CA LYS A 751 -20.21 38.49 -26.46
C LYS A 751 -19.43 39.80 -26.31
N THR A 752 -19.00 40.18 -25.10
CA THR A 752 -18.20 41.40 -24.87
C THR A 752 -16.76 41.20 -25.35
N VAL A 753 -16.16 40.05 -25.04
CA VAL A 753 -14.81 39.68 -25.51
C VAL A 753 -14.75 39.66 -27.04
N PHE A 754 -15.78 39.13 -27.70
CA PHE A 754 -15.83 39.09 -29.15
C PHE A 754 -15.86 40.50 -29.77
N ARG A 755 -16.67 41.41 -29.22
CA ARG A 755 -16.77 42.81 -29.70
C ARG A 755 -15.48 43.58 -29.55
N GLU A 756 -14.69 43.28 -28.52
CA GLU A 756 -13.39 43.91 -28.28
C GLU A 756 -12.30 43.37 -29.23
N THR A 757 -12.41 42.12 -29.67
CA THR A 757 -11.29 41.42 -30.32
C THR A 757 -11.47 41.12 -31.80
N PHE A 758 -12.70 41.12 -32.31
CA PHE A 758 -13.01 40.80 -33.71
C PHE A 758 -13.79 41.90 -34.41
N ILE A 759 -13.46 42.15 -35.69
CA ILE A 759 -14.25 43.01 -36.57
C ILE A 759 -14.73 42.23 -37.79
N PRO A 760 -15.91 42.57 -38.35
CA PRO A 760 -16.37 41.99 -39.61
C PRO A 760 -15.32 42.17 -40.69
N GLU A 761 -15.02 41.10 -41.42
CA GLU A 761 -14.23 41.19 -42.65
C GLU A 761 -15.17 41.76 -43.73
N GLN A 762 -14.88 42.98 -44.22
CA GLN A 762 -15.63 43.54 -45.34
C GLN A 762 -15.44 42.63 -46.56
N ARG A 763 -16.56 42.30 -47.23
CA ARG A 763 -16.55 41.46 -48.43
C ARG A 763 -15.68 42.02 -49.54
#